data_AF-A0A812M2F6-F1
#
_entry.id   AF-A0A812M2F6-F1
#
_cell.length_a   1.000
_cell.length_b   1.000
_cell.length_c   1.000
_cell.angle_alpha   90.00
_cell.angle_beta   90.00
_cell.angle_gamma   90.00
#
_symmetry.space_group_name_H-M   'P 1'
#
loop_
_entity.id
_entity.type
_entity.pdbx_description
1 polymer ?
#
loop_
_entity_poly.entity_id
_entity_poly.type
_entity_poly.pdbx_seq_one_letter_code
_entity_poly.pdbx_strand_id
1 'polypeptide(L)'
;MSKRKGLIALLTLWCLPLIAAAAPAPVVGNLGDSLLDDDLAKSLSPAPEARPEPAGPGAFVPRDEMLDRLLKQGGAETAGEDVGESPLAGVVNGMRQAESLIRDDAKVKPAVPVQKQVVTRLDQLIAQMEKQCQGGNCNKPPSDQEKQASKRSQPKPGEGKKQGEGKKPGQASKKLAQKANQSGTSGSNAGISDTDPAEQQELLKAAWGHLPERMRERMLQGSDSEFLPEYRDELQQYYRRLAERSSREGATPDETALEMVAPADRSIDRGLRYLAEAQLADGSFGGRGQQMGNNPAIVALAGMAFLASGSTPDRGPYGENAQRCVDYLCENTQPSGFIAVGGATSHGPMYGHGFAALFLAEAYGMSPRDDLREKVAASVRLIVSAQNPEGGWRYQPVPTDADISVTICQIMALRAARNAGIHVPAEVVDRCIAYVKRCQVEDGGFGYTPRDRSSQFPRSAAGVVALYSAGVYDDDAVERGLLYLDRQLPVGDRASRAGHFYYGHYYAVQAMWQAGGDRWDRWYPTIRDLLIGAQLGDGSWQDGNGSAYGTAMACVILQTPNNQLPRRGVVAALVVGCLFTGSFVLADGTAVFASGERIEEAAIKAFSVDRDGVEGVLVVDGEERELSGLVRWGEPRAAVTRTAVVLEDGSRLVCDRPWSPAGLARVDEATVRLRRGKGWVDFPRESVAWLLLTPEAVGLDVERLPSVDVVDGEDVVLLVGGDRLIGRVESLTNDTLRLVVADEAIDTPLESVAALRISGGNAEPTEATCLVGLADGSLLQADELTVANDSFTTKASGAEVTGEAATLALIQPLASGVRYLSDLEPVDYRHTPYLDLPWPYTRDGGLRGGPLVGGGRRAAKGIAMHTAARLVYRLDGSPQRFQAEIAVADPEPGAAATGSVSFRVYLVMDGKFEPANEGYVMRVGEAARPIDIDLTGAAALALVVDFADDGDAVDDALWLDA
;
A
#
# COMPACT_ATOMS: atom_id res chain seq x y z
N MET A 1 -56.37 15.97 -50.71
CA MET A 1 -56.20 14.85 -49.76
C MET A 1 -55.07 13.96 -50.26
N SER A 2 -54.20 13.47 -49.37
CA SER A 2 -53.06 12.57 -49.65
C SER A 2 -51.74 13.22 -50.13
N LYS A 3 -50.68 12.84 -49.41
CA LYS A 3 -49.29 12.55 -49.84
C LYS A 3 -48.47 13.61 -50.63
N ARG A 4 -47.21 13.71 -50.16
CA ARG A 4 -45.93 13.88 -50.91
C ARG A 4 -45.45 15.30 -51.30
N LYS A 5 -44.13 15.49 -51.08
CA LYS A 5 -43.14 16.41 -51.72
C LYS A 5 -43.06 17.83 -51.12
N GLY A 6 -41.91 18.47 -50.92
CA GLY A 6 -40.51 18.18 -51.30
C GLY A 6 -39.54 18.97 -50.40
N LEU A 7 -38.25 18.58 -50.33
CA LEU A 7 -37.12 19.12 -51.10
C LEU A 7 -36.00 18.06 -50.97
N ILE A 8 -35.52 17.30 -51.97
CA ILE A 8 -34.85 17.60 -53.25
C ILE A 8 -33.55 18.43 -53.10
N ALA A 9 -32.45 17.66 -53.12
CA ALA A 9 -31.22 17.84 -53.90
C ALA A 9 -30.41 19.13 -53.73
N LEU A 10 -29.28 19.01 -53.02
CA LEU A 10 -27.99 19.54 -53.48
C LEU A 10 -26.85 18.68 -52.90
N LEU A 11 -25.89 18.35 -53.78
CA LEU A 11 -24.50 17.92 -53.52
C LEU A 11 -24.22 16.42 -53.37
N THR A 12 -24.27 15.73 -54.52
CA THR A 12 -23.32 14.67 -54.89
C THR A 12 -22.08 15.26 -55.59
N LEU A 13 -20.94 14.59 -55.42
CA LEU A 13 -19.59 14.81 -55.98
C LEU A 13 -18.73 15.85 -55.24
N TRP A 14 -17.78 15.37 -54.44
CA TRP A 14 -16.37 15.19 -54.81
C TRP A 14 -15.75 14.17 -53.82
N CYS A 15 -15.38 12.99 -54.33
CA CYS A 15 -14.60 11.96 -53.64
C CYS A 15 -13.28 11.78 -54.40
N LEU A 16 -12.16 12.03 -53.74
CA LEU A 16 -10.90 11.28 -53.83
C LEU A 16 -10.05 11.66 -52.59
N PRO A 17 -9.25 10.73 -52.05
CA PRO A 17 -8.84 10.71 -50.65
C PRO A 17 -7.52 11.48 -50.44
N LEU A 18 -7.46 12.32 -49.40
CA LEU A 18 -6.19 12.65 -48.78
C LEU A 18 -5.86 11.54 -47.79
N ILE A 19 -4.95 10.67 -48.19
CA ILE A 19 -4.18 9.80 -47.30
C ILE A 19 -3.34 10.73 -46.43
N ALA A 20 -3.84 11.07 -45.24
CA ALA A 20 -3.00 11.56 -44.16
C ALA A 20 -2.39 10.32 -43.50
N ALA A 21 -1.11 10.07 -43.81
CA ALA A 21 -0.31 9.13 -43.05
C ALA A 21 -0.36 9.56 -41.58
N ALA A 22 -1.04 8.78 -40.74
CA ALA A 22 -0.92 8.89 -39.31
C ALA A 22 0.56 8.66 -38.98
N ALA A 23 1.23 9.72 -38.52
CA ALA A 23 2.53 9.55 -37.91
C ALA A 23 2.36 8.61 -36.71
N PRO A 24 3.22 7.59 -36.54
CA PRO A 24 3.18 6.76 -35.35
C PRO A 24 3.34 7.67 -34.12
N ALA A 25 2.45 7.50 -33.14
CA ALA A 25 2.61 8.12 -31.84
C ALA A 25 4.01 7.78 -31.31
N PRO A 26 4.72 8.73 -30.66
CA PRO A 26 6.01 8.43 -30.07
C PRO A 26 5.82 7.29 -29.07
N VAL A 27 6.59 6.21 -29.26
CA VAL A 27 6.66 5.08 -28.33
C VAL A 27 7.11 5.64 -26.99
N VAL A 28 6.17 5.75 -26.06
CA VAL A 28 6.44 6.00 -24.63
C VAL A 28 7.30 4.84 -24.15
N GLY A 29 8.40 5.13 -23.44
CA GLY A 29 9.27 4.08 -22.90
C GLY A 29 8.46 3.15 -21.99
N ASN A 30 8.32 1.89 -22.40
CA ASN A 30 7.52 0.88 -21.71
C ASN A 30 8.19 0.49 -20.38
N LEU A 31 7.48 0.58 -19.26
CA LEU A 31 7.89 -0.09 -18.03
C LEU A 31 7.75 -1.62 -18.17
N GLY A 32 6.87 -2.07 -19.07
CA GLY A 32 6.59 -3.48 -19.35
C GLY A 32 7.83 -4.35 -19.55
N ASP A 33 8.85 -3.90 -20.29
CA ASP A 33 10.05 -4.71 -20.53
C ASP A 33 10.89 -4.89 -19.24
N SER A 34 10.84 -3.92 -18.32
CA SER A 34 11.50 -4.03 -17.00
C SER A 34 10.78 -4.97 -16.03
N LEU A 35 9.50 -5.25 -16.31
CA LEU A 35 8.71 -6.25 -15.61
C LEU A 35 8.96 -7.66 -16.14
N LEU A 36 9.61 -7.84 -17.29
CA LEU A 36 9.95 -9.15 -17.85
C LEU A 36 11.34 -9.56 -17.39
N ASP A 37 11.46 -10.75 -16.80
CA ASP A 37 12.70 -11.26 -16.22
C ASP A 37 13.14 -12.53 -16.96
N ASP A 38 14.28 -12.43 -17.66
CA ASP A 38 14.85 -13.54 -18.42
C ASP A 38 15.18 -14.77 -17.57
N ASP A 39 15.55 -14.59 -16.29
CA ASP A 39 15.87 -15.71 -15.41
C ASP A 39 14.59 -16.40 -14.92
N LEU A 40 13.52 -15.63 -14.68
CA LEU A 40 12.19 -16.20 -14.44
C LEU A 40 11.70 -17.01 -15.65
N ALA A 41 11.79 -16.45 -16.86
CA ALA A 41 11.35 -17.12 -18.09
C ALA A 41 12.09 -18.45 -18.33
N LYS A 42 13.41 -18.48 -18.11
CA LYS A 42 14.21 -19.71 -18.17
C LYS A 42 13.80 -20.73 -17.10
N SER A 43 13.52 -20.28 -15.87
CA SER A 43 13.10 -21.16 -14.77
C SER A 43 11.73 -21.81 -15.00
N LEU A 44 10.88 -21.16 -15.81
CA LEU A 44 9.54 -21.63 -16.13
C LEU A 44 9.51 -22.62 -17.30
N SER A 45 10.56 -22.67 -18.12
CA SER A 45 10.60 -23.52 -19.30
C SER A 45 11.04 -24.96 -18.98
N PRO A 46 10.42 -25.98 -19.59
CA PRO A 46 10.86 -27.37 -19.42
C PRO A 46 12.29 -27.54 -19.97
N ALA A 47 13.13 -28.29 -19.24
CA ALA A 47 14.49 -28.57 -19.67
C ALA A 47 14.48 -29.29 -21.04
N PRO A 48 15.32 -28.90 -22.02
CA PRO A 48 15.27 -29.50 -23.35
C PRO A 48 15.64 -30.99 -23.28
N GLU A 49 14.75 -31.85 -23.78
CA GLU A 49 15.04 -33.28 -23.98
C GLU A 49 16.24 -33.43 -24.93
N ALA A 50 17.30 -34.08 -24.45
CA ALA A 50 18.51 -34.29 -25.22
C ALA A 50 18.25 -35.20 -26.43
N ARG A 51 18.44 -34.66 -27.65
CA ARG A 51 18.53 -35.47 -28.88
C ARG A 51 19.80 -36.34 -28.85
N PRO A 52 19.76 -37.57 -29.40
CA PRO A 52 20.91 -38.46 -29.39
C PRO A 52 21.89 -38.09 -30.51
N GLU A 53 23.08 -37.61 -30.13
CA GLU A 53 24.23 -37.38 -31.04
C GLU A 53 25.29 -38.49 -30.92
N PRO A 54 26.05 -38.78 -31.99
CA PRO A 54 26.74 -40.05 -32.19
C PRO A 54 28.08 -40.15 -31.45
N ALA A 55 28.50 -41.40 -31.21
CA ALA A 55 29.65 -41.78 -30.39
C ALA A 55 30.99 -41.19 -30.87
N GLY A 56 31.59 -40.36 -30.02
CA GLY A 56 32.99 -39.91 -30.07
C GLY A 56 33.62 -40.00 -28.67
N PRO A 57 34.93 -40.30 -28.54
CA PRO A 57 35.47 -40.87 -27.32
C PRO A 57 35.81 -39.81 -26.26
N GLY A 58 35.31 -40.01 -25.04
CA GLY A 58 35.77 -39.33 -23.84
C GLY A 58 34.76 -38.33 -23.25
N ALA A 59 33.63 -38.85 -22.76
CA ALA A 59 32.64 -38.07 -22.04
C ALA A 59 33.18 -37.55 -20.70
N PHE A 60 32.75 -36.34 -20.37
CA PHE A 60 32.95 -35.64 -19.09
C PHE A 60 32.26 -36.42 -17.96
N VAL A 61 32.99 -36.70 -16.87
CA VAL A 61 32.51 -37.47 -15.71
C VAL A 61 31.91 -36.50 -14.68
N PRO A 62 30.70 -36.76 -14.13
CA PRO A 62 30.09 -35.95 -13.06
C PRO A 62 30.96 -35.86 -11.80
N ARG A 63 30.86 -34.75 -11.06
CA ARG A 63 31.68 -34.43 -9.87
C ARG A 63 31.64 -35.49 -8.75
N ASP A 64 30.65 -36.36 -8.71
CA ASP A 64 30.52 -37.42 -7.69
C ASP A 64 31.38 -38.66 -7.97
N GLU A 65 31.72 -38.96 -9.24
CA GLU A 65 32.62 -40.08 -9.57
C GLU A 65 34.11 -39.73 -9.40
N MET A 66 34.47 -38.44 -9.36
CA MET A 66 35.83 -37.99 -9.07
C MET A 66 36.20 -38.23 -7.59
N LEU A 67 35.21 -38.15 -6.69
CA LEU A 67 35.37 -38.43 -5.26
C LEU A 67 35.48 -39.93 -5.00
N ASP A 68 34.72 -40.76 -5.73
CA ASP A 68 34.77 -42.23 -5.63
C ASP A 68 36.10 -42.82 -6.17
N ARG A 69 36.72 -42.18 -7.17
CA ARG A 69 38.08 -42.53 -7.61
C ARG A 69 39.16 -42.10 -6.62
N LEU A 70 38.98 -40.96 -5.94
CA LEU A 70 39.89 -40.49 -4.88
C LEU A 70 39.82 -41.40 -3.64
N LEU A 71 38.67 -42.00 -3.35
CA LEU A 71 38.47 -42.93 -2.24
C LEU A 71 38.97 -44.36 -2.53
N LYS A 72 38.96 -44.82 -3.79
CA LYS A 72 39.43 -46.17 -4.18
C LYS A 72 40.94 -46.30 -4.44
N GLN A 73 41.70 -45.21 -4.51
CA GLN A 73 43.17 -45.25 -4.70
C GLN A 73 44.00 -45.19 -3.41
N GLY A 74 43.37 -45.31 -2.23
CA GLY A 74 44.04 -45.26 -0.93
C GLY A 74 44.22 -46.60 -0.22
N GLY A 75 44.34 -47.73 -0.93
CA GLY A 75 44.50 -49.05 -0.32
C GLY A 75 45.64 -49.87 -0.90
N ALA A 76 46.88 -49.62 -0.45
CA ALA A 76 47.86 -50.65 -0.07
C ALA A 76 49.24 -50.04 0.23
N GLU A 77 49.57 -50.05 1.53
CA GLU A 77 50.90 -50.35 2.09
C GLU A 77 52.07 -49.38 1.82
N THR A 78 52.41 -48.54 2.81
CA THR A 78 53.41 -48.93 3.83
C THR A 78 53.62 -47.83 4.90
N ALA A 79 53.55 -48.28 6.16
CA ALA A 79 54.27 -47.79 7.34
C ALA A 79 53.98 -46.38 7.90
N GLY A 80 52.95 -46.34 8.77
CA GLY A 80 53.13 -45.94 10.17
C GLY A 80 53.24 -44.46 10.51
N GLU A 81 52.08 -43.80 10.67
CA GLU A 81 51.79 -42.91 11.80
C GLU A 81 50.28 -42.60 11.82
N ASP A 82 49.67 -42.69 13.00
CA ASP A 82 48.23 -42.67 13.26
C ASP A 82 47.66 -41.25 13.00
N VAL A 83 47.02 -41.04 11.84
CA VAL A 83 46.30 -39.79 11.51
C VAL A 83 44.81 -40.04 11.76
N GLY A 84 44.33 -39.59 12.92
CA GLY A 84 42.95 -39.75 13.36
C GLY A 84 41.90 -39.16 12.40
N GLU A 85 40.75 -39.83 12.33
CA GLU A 85 39.57 -39.40 11.58
C GLU A 85 39.24 -37.92 11.82
N SER A 86 39.03 -37.14 10.75
CA SER A 86 38.66 -35.73 10.86
C SER A 86 37.35 -35.61 11.66
N PRO A 87 37.35 -34.92 12.81
CA PRO A 87 36.20 -34.91 13.72
C PRO A 87 34.97 -34.20 13.13
N LEU A 88 35.14 -33.42 12.05
CA LEU A 88 34.07 -32.84 11.24
C LEU A 88 33.30 -33.87 10.41
N ALA A 89 33.96 -34.94 9.94
CA ALA A 89 33.30 -35.97 9.13
C ALA A 89 32.21 -36.71 9.93
N GLY A 90 32.44 -36.94 11.22
CA GLY A 90 31.47 -37.54 12.12
C GLY A 90 30.26 -36.67 12.43
N VAL A 91 30.40 -35.34 12.33
CA VAL A 91 29.30 -34.37 12.50
C VAL A 91 28.42 -34.36 11.25
N VAL A 92 29.04 -34.26 10.07
CA VAL A 92 28.32 -34.21 8.78
C VAL A 92 27.53 -35.49 8.52
N ASN A 93 28.10 -36.66 8.83
CA ASN A 93 27.39 -37.93 8.69
C ASN A 93 26.19 -38.04 9.65
N GLY A 94 26.31 -37.54 10.87
CA GLY A 94 25.20 -37.50 11.82
C GLY A 94 24.09 -36.53 11.41
N MET A 95 24.44 -35.39 10.80
CA MET A 95 23.46 -34.43 10.27
C MET A 95 22.65 -35.03 9.13
N ARG A 96 23.29 -35.72 8.17
CA ARG A 96 22.59 -36.41 7.07
C ARG A 96 21.68 -37.53 7.56
N GLN A 97 22.11 -38.25 8.60
CA GLN A 97 21.28 -39.30 9.21
C GLN A 97 20.05 -38.72 9.93
N ALA A 98 20.21 -37.59 10.63
CA ALA A 98 19.08 -36.89 11.24
C ALA A 98 18.10 -36.35 10.18
N GLU A 99 18.61 -35.77 9.09
CA GLU A 99 17.80 -35.29 7.97
C GLU A 99 16.97 -36.41 7.33
N SER A 100 17.59 -37.58 7.07
CA SER A 100 16.88 -38.75 6.54
C SER A 100 15.79 -39.28 7.46
N LEU A 101 15.90 -39.09 8.78
CA LEU A 101 14.91 -39.54 9.76
C LEU A 101 13.76 -38.54 9.95
N ILE A 102 13.98 -37.27 9.62
CA ILE A 102 12.99 -36.18 9.78
C ILE A 102 12.09 -36.05 8.56
N ARG A 103 12.58 -36.40 7.36
CA ARG A 103 11.80 -36.35 6.11
C ARG A 103 10.59 -37.31 6.08
N ASP A 104 10.49 -38.20 7.07
CA ASP A 104 9.46 -39.23 7.19
C ASP A 104 8.70 -38.97 8.51
N ASP A 105 7.54 -38.30 8.47
CA ASP A 105 6.81 -37.76 9.65
C ASP A 105 6.53 -38.80 10.75
N ALA A 106 6.48 -40.09 10.39
CA ALA A 106 6.32 -41.19 11.33
C ALA A 106 7.59 -41.48 12.19
N LYS A 107 8.74 -40.84 11.92
CA LYS A 107 10.06 -41.16 12.52
C LYS A 107 10.77 -39.97 13.18
N VAL A 108 10.05 -38.89 13.48
CA VAL A 108 10.60 -37.71 14.17
C VAL A 108 11.17 -38.05 15.57
N LYS A 109 10.53 -38.96 16.32
CA LYS A 109 11.01 -39.36 17.67
C LYS A 109 12.39 -40.05 17.65
N PRO A 110 12.67 -40.99 16.73
CA PRO A 110 14.01 -41.56 16.52
C PRO A 110 15.12 -40.60 16.06
N ALA A 111 14.81 -39.40 15.55
CA ALA A 111 15.83 -38.44 15.08
C ALA A 111 16.52 -37.68 16.22
N VAL A 112 15.83 -37.51 17.35
CA VAL A 112 16.28 -36.73 18.52
C VAL A 112 17.60 -37.23 19.13
N PRO A 113 17.86 -38.55 19.30
CA PRO A 113 19.13 -39.05 19.81
C PRO A 113 20.30 -38.76 18.87
N VAL A 114 20.08 -38.83 17.55
CA VAL A 114 21.11 -38.58 16.52
C VAL A 114 21.49 -37.09 16.52
N GLN A 115 20.49 -36.20 16.58
CA GLN A 115 20.72 -34.75 16.71
C GLN A 115 21.50 -34.39 17.97
N LYS A 116 21.20 -35.03 19.11
CA LYS A 116 21.96 -34.83 20.36
C LYS A 116 23.43 -35.26 20.24
N GLN A 117 23.71 -36.35 19.52
CA GLN A 117 25.08 -36.79 19.27
C GLN A 117 25.84 -35.82 18.35
N VAL A 118 25.18 -35.26 17.33
CA VAL A 118 25.76 -34.24 16.45
C VAL A 118 26.17 -33.00 17.23
N VAL A 119 25.27 -32.48 18.07
CA VAL A 119 25.54 -31.31 18.92
C VAL A 119 26.70 -31.60 19.89
N THR A 120 26.69 -32.77 20.54
CA THR A 120 27.78 -33.18 21.46
C THR A 120 29.14 -33.21 20.75
N ARG A 121 29.20 -33.66 19.50
CA ARG A 121 30.45 -33.69 18.71
C ARG A 121 30.89 -32.29 18.28
N LEU A 122 29.97 -31.39 17.95
CA LEU A 122 30.27 -29.99 17.65
C LEU A 122 30.83 -29.27 18.88
N ASP A 123 30.24 -29.46 20.05
CA ASP A 123 30.71 -28.86 21.30
C ASP A 123 32.14 -29.32 21.63
N GLN A 124 32.45 -30.60 21.40
CA GLN A 124 33.81 -31.14 21.56
C GLN A 124 34.80 -30.50 20.58
N LEU A 125 34.38 -30.23 19.35
CA LEU A 125 35.21 -29.60 18.32
C LEU A 125 35.49 -28.13 18.64
N ILE A 126 34.47 -27.42 19.12
CA ILE A 126 34.59 -26.03 19.59
C ILE A 126 35.55 -25.96 20.77
N ALA A 127 35.39 -26.84 21.77
CA ALA A 127 36.29 -26.90 22.92
C ALA A 127 37.75 -27.25 22.55
N GLN A 128 37.96 -28.05 21.49
CA GLN A 128 39.29 -28.34 20.97
C GLN A 128 39.91 -27.13 20.26
N MET A 129 39.13 -26.39 19.46
CA MET A 129 39.60 -25.18 18.79
C MET A 129 39.87 -24.03 19.79
N GLU A 130 39.05 -23.88 20.82
CA GLU A 130 39.27 -22.90 21.88
C GLU A 130 40.58 -23.17 22.66
N LYS A 131 40.89 -24.44 22.93
CA LYS A 131 42.18 -24.85 23.52
C LYS A 131 43.38 -24.58 22.60
N GLN A 132 43.21 -24.70 21.28
CA GLN A 132 44.26 -24.36 20.32
C GLN A 132 44.49 -22.84 20.23
N CYS A 133 43.44 -22.02 20.35
CA CYS A 133 43.54 -20.57 20.35
C CYS A 133 44.20 -19.97 21.61
N GLN A 134 44.18 -20.68 22.74
CA GLN A 134 44.89 -20.27 23.97
C GLN A 134 46.40 -20.60 23.96
N GLY A 135 46.86 -21.42 23.02
CA GLY A 135 48.28 -21.69 22.75
C GLY A 135 48.85 -20.68 21.75
N GLY A 136 49.12 -19.47 22.23
CA GLY A 136 49.34 -18.28 21.40
C GLY A 136 50.25 -18.44 20.17
N ASN A 137 49.67 -18.25 18.98
CA ASN A 137 50.33 -17.59 17.84
C ASN A 137 49.32 -17.17 16.76
N CYS A 138 48.45 -16.19 17.03
CA CYS A 138 47.64 -15.52 16.01
C CYS A 138 47.52 -14.02 16.33
N ASN A 139 48.53 -13.23 15.92
CA ASN A 139 48.41 -11.84 15.43
C ASN A 139 49.76 -11.12 15.40
N LYS A 140 50.34 -10.94 14.21
CA LYS A 140 51.13 -9.74 13.87
C LYS A 140 50.89 -9.35 12.40
N PRO A 141 50.60 -8.08 12.09
CA PRO A 141 50.49 -7.58 10.73
C PRO A 141 51.88 -7.40 10.08
N PRO A 142 52.02 -7.49 8.74
CA PRO A 142 53.32 -7.38 8.10
C PRO A 142 53.71 -5.90 7.91
N SER A 143 54.96 -5.58 8.27
CA SER A 143 55.59 -4.28 7.99
C SER A 143 56.23 -4.27 6.60
N ASP A 144 56.04 -3.16 5.89
CA ASP A 144 56.77 -2.81 4.67
C ASP A 144 58.29 -2.82 4.88
N GLN A 145 59.00 -3.78 4.27
CA GLN A 145 60.32 -3.62 3.63
C GLN A 145 60.87 -4.98 3.15
N GLU A 146 60.46 -5.43 1.96
CA GLU A 146 61.31 -6.22 1.05
C GLU A 146 61.07 -5.76 -0.39
N LYS A 147 61.59 -4.57 -0.72
CA LYS A 147 62.05 -4.30 -2.09
C LYS A 147 63.43 -3.68 -2.02
N GLN A 148 64.29 -4.24 -2.87
CA GLN A 148 65.60 -3.78 -3.35
C GLN A 148 66.81 -4.38 -2.65
N ALA A 149 67.84 -4.85 -3.35
CA ALA A 149 68.06 -5.07 -4.78
C ALA A 149 69.42 -5.78 -4.92
N SER A 150 69.71 -6.27 -6.12
CA SER A 150 71.03 -6.68 -6.61
C SER A 150 72.22 -5.88 -6.03
N LYS A 151 73.26 -6.64 -5.64
CA LYS A 151 74.70 -6.29 -5.47
C LYS A 151 75.17 -5.14 -6.39
N ARG A 152 76.21 -4.32 -6.11
CA ARG A 152 77.13 -4.05 -4.98
C ARG A 152 78.17 -3.03 -5.51
N SER A 153 78.51 -1.97 -4.76
CA SER A 153 79.87 -1.38 -4.70
C SER A 153 79.98 -0.26 -3.65
N GLN A 154 81.06 -0.32 -2.86
CA GLN A 154 81.49 0.51 -1.69
C GLN A 154 82.25 1.80 -2.11
N PRO A 155 82.89 2.64 -1.22
CA PRO A 155 83.06 2.64 0.27
C PRO A 155 82.88 4.00 1.05
N LYS A 156 82.94 3.88 2.40
CA LYS A 156 82.99 4.79 3.60
C LYS A 156 83.95 6.04 3.59
N PRO A 157 84.14 6.88 4.68
CA PRO A 157 83.43 7.16 5.98
C PRO A 157 83.36 8.67 6.48
N GLY A 158 82.71 8.95 7.64
CA GLY A 158 83.00 10.09 8.60
C GLY A 158 81.75 10.78 9.23
N GLU A 159 81.41 10.63 10.51
CA GLU A 159 81.76 11.39 11.76
C GLU A 159 80.81 12.55 12.21
N GLY A 160 80.46 12.61 13.52
CA GLY A 160 80.00 13.83 14.27
C GLY A 160 78.61 13.76 14.94
N LYS A 161 78.43 13.33 16.20
CA LYS A 161 78.39 14.06 17.52
C LYS A 161 77.21 15.04 17.83
N LYS A 162 76.47 14.67 18.90
CA LYS A 162 76.08 15.41 20.15
C LYS A 162 74.75 16.20 20.32
N GLN A 163 74.06 15.83 21.43
CA GLN A 163 73.42 16.62 22.53
C GLN A 163 72.21 17.54 22.20
N GLY A 164 71.15 17.71 23.01
CA GLY A 164 70.76 17.22 24.35
C GLY A 164 69.57 18.04 24.93
N GLU A 165 68.81 17.43 25.85
CA GLU A 165 67.95 18.02 26.92
C GLU A 165 66.59 18.69 26.56
N GLY A 166 65.49 18.58 27.33
CA GLY A 166 65.26 17.92 28.63
C GLY A 166 63.78 17.97 29.13
N LYS A 167 63.42 16.90 29.87
CA LYS A 167 62.53 16.71 31.06
C LYS A 167 61.17 17.42 31.31
N LYS A 168 60.20 16.55 31.65
CA LYS A 168 58.94 16.66 32.46
C LYS A 168 59.13 17.29 33.88
N PRO A 169 58.06 17.65 34.66
CA PRO A 169 57.17 16.74 35.45
C PRO A 169 55.68 17.22 35.47
N GLY A 170 54.63 16.61 36.02
CA GLY A 170 54.42 15.53 36.99
C GLY A 170 53.67 16.02 38.26
N GLN A 171 52.52 15.40 38.57
CA GLN A 171 51.88 15.16 39.90
C GLN A 171 50.75 16.05 40.50
N ALA A 172 49.66 15.31 40.83
CA ALA A 172 49.02 15.11 42.16
C ALA A 172 47.81 15.94 42.67
N SER A 173 46.94 15.13 43.31
CA SER A 173 45.60 15.32 43.89
C SER A 173 45.49 16.08 45.22
N LYS A 174 44.21 16.38 45.57
CA LYS A 174 43.51 16.39 46.90
C LYS A 174 43.21 17.73 47.62
N LYS A 175 41.88 17.99 47.71
CA LYS A 175 40.99 18.37 48.84
C LYS A 175 41.44 19.40 49.91
N LEU A 176 40.54 20.37 50.20
CA LEU A 176 39.93 20.71 51.51
C LEU A 176 39.03 21.98 51.36
N ALA A 177 37.71 21.91 51.66
CA ALA A 177 37.01 22.51 52.83
C ALA A 177 36.83 24.05 52.74
N GLN A 178 35.75 24.73 53.18
CA GLN A 178 34.57 24.42 53.98
C GLN A 178 33.56 25.60 53.88
N LYS A 179 32.26 25.27 53.83
CA LYS A 179 31.03 25.88 54.40
C LYS A 179 30.97 27.35 54.88
N ALA A 180 29.87 28.04 54.49
CA ALA A 180 28.74 28.57 55.31
C ALA A 180 28.06 29.79 54.62
N ASN A 181 26.78 30.15 54.75
CA ASN A 181 25.48 29.53 55.04
C ASN A 181 24.41 30.66 54.85
N GLN A 182 23.11 30.29 54.74
CA GLN A 182 21.88 31.11 54.87
C GLN A 182 21.41 31.88 53.60
N SER A 183 20.13 31.86 53.18
CA SER A 183 18.85 31.52 53.85
C SER A 183 17.68 31.31 52.85
N GLY A 184 16.80 30.31 53.15
CA GLY A 184 15.32 30.24 52.99
C GLY A 184 14.67 30.30 51.59
N THR A 185 13.62 29.55 51.21
CA THR A 185 12.69 28.69 51.96
C THR A 185 11.78 27.87 50.99
N SER A 186 11.44 26.63 51.38
CA SER A 186 10.24 25.78 51.08
C SER A 186 9.93 25.31 49.64
N GLY A 187 9.57 24.05 49.32
CA GLY A 187 9.35 22.81 50.11
C GLY A 187 8.94 21.60 49.24
N SER A 188 9.24 20.38 49.74
CA SER A 188 8.58 19.03 49.63
C SER A 188 7.99 18.54 48.28
N ASN A 189 8.24 17.32 47.75
CA ASN A 189 8.17 15.95 48.31
C ASN A 189 9.12 15.01 47.52
N ALA A 190 9.94 14.14 48.15
CA ALA A 190 9.68 12.70 48.38
C ALA A 190 9.08 11.99 47.13
N GLY A 191 9.80 11.19 46.35
CA GLY A 191 10.40 9.90 46.74
C GLY A 191 9.42 8.78 46.39
N ILE A 192 9.51 8.22 45.18
CA ILE A 192 8.88 6.93 44.85
C ILE A 192 9.95 5.86 44.99
N SER A 193 9.68 4.97 45.92
CA SER A 193 10.50 3.89 46.43
C SER A 193 10.59 2.71 45.47
N ASP A 194 11.68 1.95 45.69
CA ASP A 194 11.84 0.52 45.41
C ASP A 194 10.51 -0.23 45.27
N THR A 195 10.26 -0.77 44.08
CA THR A 195 9.27 -1.84 43.91
C THR A 195 9.84 -3.09 44.56
N ASP A 196 9.05 -3.76 45.40
CA ASP A 196 9.45 -4.99 46.08
C ASP A 196 9.90 -6.03 45.02
N PRO A 197 11.11 -6.63 45.14
CA PRO A 197 11.57 -7.66 44.22
C PRO A 197 10.56 -8.81 44.07
N ALA A 198 9.71 -9.06 45.07
CA ALA A 198 8.65 -10.05 45.01
C ALA A 198 7.49 -9.65 44.06
N GLU A 199 7.12 -8.37 44.01
CA GLU A 199 6.09 -7.85 43.07
C GLU A 199 6.61 -7.82 41.64
N GLN A 200 7.89 -7.46 41.42
CA GLN A 200 8.51 -7.57 40.10
C GLN A 200 8.58 -9.03 39.62
N GLN A 201 8.80 -9.97 40.53
CA GLN A 201 8.85 -11.39 40.20
C GLN A 201 7.44 -11.98 39.94
N GLU A 202 6.38 -11.44 40.54
CA GLU A 202 4.99 -11.76 40.18
C GLU A 202 4.58 -11.18 38.84
N LEU A 203 4.94 -9.93 38.52
CA LEU A 203 4.72 -9.32 37.21
C LEU A 203 5.46 -10.07 36.09
N LEU A 204 6.70 -10.51 36.34
CA LEU A 204 7.46 -11.38 35.42
C LEU A 204 6.84 -12.78 35.30
N LYS A 205 6.26 -13.34 36.37
CA LYS A 205 5.51 -14.60 36.32
C LYS A 205 4.21 -14.48 35.53
N ALA A 206 3.47 -13.38 35.70
CA ALA A 206 2.23 -13.09 34.99
C ALA A 206 2.48 -12.88 33.48
N ALA A 207 3.61 -12.27 33.13
CA ALA A 207 4.03 -12.08 31.74
C ALA A 207 4.48 -13.38 31.03
N TRP A 208 4.73 -14.47 31.76
CA TRP A 208 5.29 -15.73 31.21
C TRP A 208 4.24 -16.85 31.09
N GLY A 209 2.97 -16.48 30.91
CA GLY A 209 1.79 -17.35 30.98
C GLY A 209 1.76 -18.60 30.09
N HIS A 210 2.75 -18.82 29.23
CA HIS A 210 2.80 -19.98 28.32
C HIS A 210 4.08 -20.83 28.41
N LEU A 211 5.01 -20.53 29.33
CA LEU A 211 6.28 -21.27 29.45
C LEU A 211 6.25 -22.36 30.52
N PRO A 212 6.57 -23.63 30.19
CA PRO A 212 6.66 -24.74 31.14
C PRO A 212 7.72 -24.50 32.23
N GLU A 213 7.47 -24.99 33.44
CA GLU A 213 8.28 -24.73 34.65
C GLU A 213 9.78 -25.03 34.48
N ARG A 214 10.12 -26.14 33.82
CA ARG A 214 11.52 -26.52 33.53
C ARG A 214 12.26 -25.57 32.58
N MET A 215 11.53 -24.82 31.76
CA MET A 215 12.11 -23.88 30.82
C MET A 215 12.42 -22.54 31.51
N ARG A 216 11.60 -22.16 32.50
CA ARG A 216 11.91 -21.03 33.40
C ARG A 216 13.13 -21.30 34.26
N GLU A 217 13.23 -22.50 34.82
CA GLU A 217 14.38 -22.90 35.64
C GLU A 217 15.68 -22.90 34.83
N ARG A 218 15.64 -23.33 33.56
CA ARG A 218 16.80 -23.29 32.66
C ARG A 218 17.25 -21.87 32.31
N MET A 219 16.32 -20.93 32.15
CA MET A 219 16.67 -19.54 31.88
C MET A 219 17.25 -18.84 33.12
N LEU A 220 16.80 -19.20 34.32
CA LEU A 220 17.38 -18.70 35.57
C LEU A 220 18.74 -19.33 35.93
N GLN A 221 19.05 -20.51 35.40
CA GLN A 221 20.33 -21.20 35.60
C GLN A 221 21.41 -20.82 34.58
N GLY A 222 21.07 -20.05 33.55
CA GLY A 222 22.00 -19.54 32.54
C GLY A 222 22.64 -18.20 32.92
N SER A 223 23.14 -18.05 34.14
CA SER A 223 23.89 -16.87 34.56
C SER A 223 25.25 -17.30 35.10
N ASP A 224 26.23 -17.48 34.23
CA ASP A 224 27.66 -17.42 34.58
C ASP A 224 28.51 -17.30 33.30
N SER A 225 28.35 -16.18 32.60
CA SER A 225 29.43 -15.59 31.81
C SER A 225 29.12 -14.11 31.64
N GLU A 226 30.00 -13.26 32.19
CA GLU A 226 29.86 -11.81 32.29
C GLU A 226 29.46 -11.14 30.97
N PHE A 227 28.18 -10.78 30.86
CA PHE A 227 27.76 -9.69 29.97
C PHE A 227 28.12 -8.37 30.65
N LEU A 228 28.87 -7.52 29.94
CA LEU A 228 29.18 -6.16 30.38
C LEU A 228 27.88 -5.43 30.77
N PRO A 229 27.81 -4.75 31.94
CA PRO A 229 26.60 -4.10 32.44
C PRO A 229 25.91 -3.16 31.45
N GLU A 230 26.68 -2.52 30.56
CA GLU A 230 26.19 -1.57 29.55
C GLU A 230 25.33 -2.26 28.47
N TYR A 231 25.61 -3.52 28.13
CA TYR A 231 24.81 -4.28 27.15
C TYR A 231 23.46 -4.74 27.72
N ARG A 232 23.36 -4.93 29.04
CA ARG A 232 22.12 -5.35 29.70
C ARG A 232 21.08 -4.23 29.68
N ASP A 233 21.51 -3.00 29.92
CA ASP A 233 20.63 -1.82 29.86
C ASP A 233 20.16 -1.57 28.42
N GLU A 234 21.03 -1.76 27.42
CA GLU A 234 20.66 -1.63 26.01
C GLU A 234 19.70 -2.74 25.54
N LEU A 235 19.92 -4.00 25.95
CA LEU A 235 19.02 -5.13 25.67
C LEU A 235 17.66 -4.96 26.36
N GLN A 236 17.66 -4.47 27.60
CA GLN A 236 16.43 -4.20 28.33
C GLN A 236 15.67 -3.03 27.70
N GLN A 237 16.36 -1.99 27.24
CA GLN A 237 15.76 -0.90 26.47
C GLN A 237 15.30 -1.35 25.07
N TYR A 238 15.99 -2.30 24.44
CA TYR A 238 15.60 -2.87 23.15
C TYR A 238 14.32 -3.69 23.27
N TYR A 239 14.23 -4.59 24.24
CA TYR A 239 13.02 -5.38 24.48
C TYR A 239 11.87 -4.56 25.07
N ARG A 240 12.17 -3.54 25.89
CA ARG A 240 11.17 -2.56 26.33
C ARG A 240 10.62 -1.77 25.14
N ARG A 241 11.47 -1.31 24.21
CA ARG A 241 11.04 -0.67 22.96
C ARG A 241 10.24 -1.60 22.06
N LEU A 242 10.58 -2.89 21.98
CA LEU A 242 9.82 -3.90 21.23
C LEU A 242 8.43 -4.14 21.84
N ALA A 243 8.32 -4.20 23.17
CA ALA A 243 7.05 -4.32 23.88
C ALA A 243 6.21 -3.04 23.81
N GLU A 244 6.84 -1.86 23.85
CA GLU A 244 6.19 -0.59 23.58
C GLU A 244 5.75 -0.49 22.10
N ARG A 245 6.49 -1.08 21.16
CA ARG A 245 6.12 -1.21 19.73
C ARG A 245 4.91 -2.12 19.55
N SER A 246 4.88 -3.30 20.16
CA SER A 246 3.72 -4.19 20.08
C SER A 246 2.48 -3.62 20.78
N SER A 247 2.68 -2.74 21.78
CA SER A 247 1.60 -2.01 22.43
C SER A 247 1.10 -0.82 21.59
N ARG A 248 1.95 -0.24 20.74
CA ARG A 248 1.63 0.85 19.78
C ARG A 248 1.10 0.33 18.43
N GLU A 249 1.42 -0.90 18.04
CA GLU A 249 0.84 -1.56 16.86
C GLU A 249 -0.67 -1.83 17.00
N GLY A 250 -1.23 -1.66 18.20
CA GLY A 250 -2.67 -1.63 18.45
C GLY A 250 -3.33 -0.25 18.38
N ALA A 251 -2.57 0.84 18.20
CA ALA A 251 -3.12 2.19 18.05
C ALA A 251 -3.13 2.59 16.57
N THR A 252 -4.25 3.11 16.11
CA THR A 252 -4.38 3.60 14.73
C THR A 252 -3.47 4.82 14.50
N PRO A 253 -2.98 5.06 13.26
CA PRO A 253 -2.22 6.28 12.94
C PRO A 253 -2.96 7.58 13.32
N ASP A 254 -4.29 7.56 13.30
CA ASP A 254 -5.16 8.67 13.69
C ASP A 254 -5.15 8.94 15.21
N GLU A 255 -5.06 7.91 16.06
CA GLU A 255 -4.96 8.07 17.52
C GLU A 255 -3.62 8.69 17.94
N THR A 256 -2.52 8.29 17.29
CA THR A 256 -1.18 8.85 17.55
C THR A 256 -1.08 10.32 17.10
N ALA A 257 -1.72 10.67 15.97
CA ALA A 257 -1.83 12.05 15.49
C ALA A 257 -2.60 12.96 16.45
N LEU A 258 -3.75 12.51 16.94
CA LEU A 258 -4.59 13.24 17.90
C LEU A 258 -3.86 13.52 19.22
N GLU A 259 -3.12 12.54 19.76
CA GLU A 259 -2.33 12.72 20.99
C GLU A 259 -1.17 13.74 20.83
N MET A 260 -0.54 13.79 19.65
CA MET A 260 0.59 14.69 19.39
C MET A 260 0.15 16.15 19.16
N VAL A 261 -1.03 16.36 18.58
CA VAL A 261 -1.58 17.68 18.23
C VAL A 261 -2.37 18.30 19.39
N ALA A 262 -2.96 17.51 20.28
CA ALA A 262 -3.76 18.01 21.41
C ALA A 262 -3.11 19.15 22.23
N PRO A 263 -1.78 19.17 22.49
CA PRO A 263 -1.13 20.30 23.17
C PRO A 263 -1.11 21.60 22.35
N ALA A 264 -1.21 21.52 21.03
CA ALA A 264 -1.15 22.63 20.08
C ALA A 264 -2.53 23.15 19.62
N ASP A 265 -3.63 22.42 19.84
CA ASP A 265 -4.99 22.76 19.36
C ASP A 265 -5.36 24.22 19.62
N ARG A 266 -5.20 24.69 20.86
CA ARG A 266 -5.52 26.08 21.22
C ARG A 266 -4.66 27.10 20.48
N SER A 267 -3.40 26.78 20.20
CA SER A 267 -2.50 27.66 19.44
C SER A 267 -2.86 27.64 17.96
N ILE A 268 -3.20 26.48 17.39
CA ILE A 268 -3.68 26.32 16.01
C ILE A 268 -4.95 27.15 15.80
N ASP A 269 -5.96 26.98 16.67
CA ASP A 269 -7.23 27.71 16.60
C ASP A 269 -7.05 29.23 16.62
N ARG A 270 -6.17 29.72 17.50
CA ARG A 270 -5.86 31.16 17.59
C ARG A 270 -5.16 31.67 16.32
N GLY A 271 -4.25 30.88 15.75
CA GLY A 271 -3.57 31.21 14.50
C GLY A 271 -4.50 31.24 13.29
N LEU A 272 -5.34 30.22 13.15
CA LEU A 272 -6.34 30.16 12.07
C LEU A 272 -7.36 31.29 12.19
N ARG A 273 -7.82 31.62 13.41
CA ARG A 273 -8.69 32.77 13.64
C ARG A 273 -8.03 34.08 13.26
N TYR A 274 -6.76 34.28 13.63
CA TYR A 274 -6.00 35.46 13.21
C TYR A 274 -5.94 35.58 11.68
N LEU A 275 -5.64 34.49 10.96
CA LEU A 275 -5.64 34.50 9.50
C LEU A 275 -7.03 34.82 8.95
N ALA A 276 -8.08 34.22 9.50
CA ALA A 276 -9.45 34.46 9.04
C ALA A 276 -9.87 35.93 9.24
N GLU A 277 -9.50 36.56 10.36
CA GLU A 277 -9.76 37.97 10.66
C GLU A 277 -8.89 38.94 9.85
N ALA A 278 -7.66 38.54 9.51
CA ALA A 278 -6.73 39.33 8.72
C ALA A 278 -7.00 39.27 7.21
N GLN A 279 -7.73 38.26 6.73
CA GLN A 279 -8.07 38.10 5.31
C GLN A 279 -9.03 39.21 4.86
N LEU A 280 -8.68 39.86 3.76
CA LEU A 280 -9.51 40.88 3.13
C LEU A 280 -10.64 40.27 2.30
N ALA A 281 -11.61 41.10 1.92
CA ALA A 281 -12.76 40.67 1.12
C ALA A 281 -12.38 40.10 -0.26
N ASP A 282 -11.25 40.54 -0.83
CA ASP A 282 -10.71 40.01 -2.08
C ASP A 282 -9.94 38.69 -1.89
N GLY A 283 -9.77 38.20 -0.66
CA GLY A 283 -9.03 36.98 -0.34
C GLY A 283 -7.54 37.18 -0.05
N SER A 284 -7.01 38.40 -0.25
CA SER A 284 -5.62 38.76 0.05
C SER A 284 -5.41 39.09 1.53
N PHE A 285 -4.16 39.33 1.93
CA PHE A 285 -3.78 39.72 3.30
C PHE A 285 -3.11 41.10 3.34
N GLY A 286 -3.34 41.94 2.33
CA GLY A 286 -2.70 43.25 2.15
C GLY A 286 -3.23 44.37 3.04
N GLY A 287 -2.88 44.37 4.32
CA GLY A 287 -3.22 45.42 5.29
C GLY A 287 -2.16 46.52 5.48
N ARG A 288 -2.47 47.53 6.30
CA ARG A 288 -1.53 48.62 6.66
C ARG A 288 -0.31 48.04 7.40
N GLY A 289 0.84 48.00 6.74
CA GLY A 289 2.09 47.42 7.26
C GLY A 289 2.40 45.99 6.80
N GLN A 290 1.53 45.35 6.00
CA GLN A 290 1.72 44.00 5.46
C GLN A 290 2.05 44.05 3.95
N GLN A 291 3.24 44.59 3.61
CA GLN A 291 3.62 44.89 2.21
C GLN A 291 3.66 43.66 1.27
N MET A 292 3.79 42.45 1.83
CA MET A 292 3.77 41.20 1.06
C MET A 292 2.41 40.49 1.09
N GLY A 293 1.40 40.99 1.79
CA GLY A 293 0.11 40.30 1.97
C GLY A 293 -0.67 40.01 0.68
N ASN A 294 -0.37 40.72 -0.41
CA ASN A 294 -0.94 40.48 -1.75
C ASN A 294 -0.13 39.47 -2.58
N ASN A 295 0.94 38.91 -2.02
CA ASN A 295 1.77 37.95 -2.73
C ASN A 295 1.03 36.60 -2.84
N PRO A 296 0.89 36.02 -4.05
CA PRO A 296 0.27 34.71 -4.24
C PRO A 296 0.77 33.61 -3.30
N ALA A 297 2.06 33.62 -2.95
CA ALA A 297 2.60 32.63 -2.00
C ALA A 297 1.96 32.74 -0.61
N ILE A 298 1.70 33.95 -0.11
CA ILE A 298 1.14 34.14 1.23
C ILE A 298 -0.34 33.73 1.24
N VAL A 299 -1.09 34.10 0.20
CA VAL A 299 -2.48 33.68 0.04
C VAL A 299 -2.58 32.16 -0.05
N ALA A 300 -1.71 31.53 -0.84
CA ALA A 300 -1.64 30.08 -0.97
C ALA A 300 -1.29 29.38 0.35
N LEU A 301 -0.30 29.89 1.09
CA LEU A 301 0.09 29.31 2.38
C LEU A 301 -1.01 29.46 3.45
N ALA A 302 -1.70 30.60 3.48
CA ALA A 302 -2.86 30.78 4.35
C ALA A 302 -4.00 29.83 3.96
N GLY A 303 -4.23 29.65 2.66
CA GLY A 303 -5.13 28.63 2.11
C GLY A 303 -4.76 27.23 2.59
N MET A 304 -3.49 26.83 2.45
CA MET A 304 -2.98 25.55 2.95
C MET A 304 -3.18 25.38 4.46
N ALA A 305 -3.04 26.45 5.25
CA ALA A 305 -3.29 26.41 6.69
C ALA A 305 -4.77 26.12 7.02
N PHE A 306 -5.71 26.70 6.26
CA PHE A 306 -7.14 26.40 6.39
C PHE A 306 -7.47 24.97 5.94
N LEU A 307 -6.88 24.51 4.84
CA LEU A 307 -7.06 23.14 4.37
C LEU A 307 -6.51 22.11 5.38
N ALA A 308 -5.36 22.40 6.01
CA ALA A 308 -4.76 21.55 7.03
C ALA A 308 -5.63 21.39 8.30
N SER A 309 -6.63 22.26 8.49
CA SER A 309 -7.59 22.18 9.58
C SER A 309 -8.71 21.17 9.31
N GLY A 310 -8.76 20.55 8.13
CA GLY A 310 -9.87 19.73 7.65
C GLY A 310 -11.01 20.54 7.01
N SER A 311 -10.86 21.85 6.81
CA SER A 311 -11.79 22.62 5.97
C SER A 311 -11.49 22.36 4.50
N THR A 312 -12.50 22.36 3.63
CA THR A 312 -12.33 22.34 2.17
C THR A 312 -12.84 23.65 1.58
N PRO A 313 -12.50 24.02 0.33
CA PRO A 313 -13.16 25.15 -0.31
C PRO A 313 -14.69 24.96 -0.24
N ASP A 314 -15.40 25.99 0.24
CA ASP A 314 -16.85 26.03 0.49
C ASP A 314 -17.41 25.10 1.59
N ARG A 315 -16.58 24.37 2.35
CA ARG A 315 -17.06 23.54 3.48
C ARG A 315 -16.17 23.60 4.72
N GLY A 316 -16.79 23.45 5.90
CA GLY A 316 -16.10 23.47 7.19
C GLY A 316 -15.90 24.90 7.75
N PRO A 317 -15.33 25.03 8.96
CA PRO A 317 -15.26 26.30 9.69
C PRO A 317 -14.51 27.42 8.97
N TYR A 318 -13.51 27.07 8.16
CA TYR A 318 -12.73 28.02 7.36
C TYR A 318 -12.97 27.86 5.85
N GLY A 319 -14.07 27.20 5.45
CA GLY A 319 -14.34 26.88 4.05
C GLY A 319 -14.50 28.10 3.15
N GLU A 320 -15.17 29.15 3.63
CA GLU A 320 -15.28 30.43 2.90
C GLU A 320 -13.93 31.15 2.78
N ASN A 321 -13.08 31.06 3.82
CA ASN A 321 -11.74 31.66 3.78
C ASN A 321 -10.85 30.94 2.77
N ALA A 322 -10.91 29.61 2.73
CA ALA A 322 -10.22 28.79 1.75
C ALA A 322 -10.73 29.08 0.32
N GLN A 323 -12.06 29.19 0.14
CA GLN A 323 -12.64 29.54 -1.16
C GLN A 323 -12.15 30.91 -1.65
N ARG A 324 -12.12 31.94 -0.78
CA ARG A 324 -11.59 33.26 -1.16
C ARG A 324 -10.11 33.21 -1.58
N CYS A 325 -9.29 32.34 -0.97
CA CYS A 325 -7.92 32.12 -1.43
C CYS A 325 -7.89 31.50 -2.84
N VAL A 326 -8.76 30.52 -3.13
CA VAL A 326 -8.90 29.92 -4.46
C VAL A 326 -9.30 30.98 -5.48
N ASP A 327 -10.35 31.75 -5.18
CA ASP A 327 -10.88 32.77 -6.09
C ASP A 327 -9.82 33.84 -6.39
N TYR A 328 -9.13 34.36 -5.37
CA TYR A 328 -8.07 35.36 -5.55
C TYR A 328 -6.96 34.86 -6.48
N LEU A 329 -6.49 33.62 -6.27
CA LEU A 329 -5.41 33.05 -7.08
C LEU A 329 -5.89 32.74 -8.50
N CYS A 330 -7.13 32.28 -8.65
CA CYS A 330 -7.75 32.07 -9.94
C CYS A 330 -7.87 33.37 -10.75
N GLU A 331 -8.32 34.46 -10.11
CA GLU A 331 -8.41 35.79 -10.73
C GLU A 331 -7.04 36.35 -11.15
N ASN A 332 -5.99 36.01 -10.40
CA ASN A 332 -4.61 36.42 -10.68
C ASN A 332 -3.79 35.39 -11.48
N THR A 333 -4.47 34.41 -12.08
CA THR A 333 -3.88 33.46 -13.03
C THR A 333 -4.02 34.00 -14.46
N GLN A 334 -2.89 34.32 -15.09
CA GLN A 334 -2.85 34.78 -16.48
C GLN A 334 -3.24 33.65 -17.46
N PRO A 335 -3.62 33.97 -18.71
CA PRO A 335 -3.89 32.94 -19.73
C PRO A 335 -2.72 31.98 -20.00
N SER A 336 -1.49 32.43 -19.74
CA SER A 336 -0.29 31.59 -19.81
C SER A 336 -0.19 30.55 -18.70
N GLY A 337 -1.09 30.59 -17.70
CA GLY A 337 -0.99 29.82 -16.46
C GLY A 337 -0.13 30.50 -15.39
N PHE A 338 0.51 31.63 -15.70
CA PHE A 338 1.37 32.31 -14.74
C PHE A 338 0.56 33.00 -13.64
N ILE A 339 0.82 32.66 -12.39
CA ILE A 339 0.13 33.20 -11.22
C ILE A 339 1.00 34.29 -10.60
N ALA A 340 0.64 35.55 -10.85
CA ALA A 340 1.39 36.70 -10.36
C ALA A 340 0.50 37.95 -10.28
N VAL A 341 0.71 38.75 -9.22
CA VAL A 341 -0.01 40.01 -8.99
C VAL A 341 0.90 41.18 -9.34
N GLY A 342 0.46 42.04 -10.27
CA GLY A 342 1.20 43.25 -10.65
C GLY A 342 1.31 44.24 -9.48
N GLY A 343 2.53 44.65 -9.13
CA GLY A 343 2.78 45.59 -8.02
C GLY A 343 2.89 44.96 -6.63
N ALA A 344 2.70 43.64 -6.49
CA ALA A 344 3.06 42.92 -5.27
C ALA A 344 4.58 42.84 -5.10
N THR A 345 5.07 43.01 -3.88
CA THR A 345 6.51 42.86 -3.60
C THR A 345 6.88 41.38 -3.76
N SER A 346 7.68 41.06 -4.78
CA SER A 346 8.16 39.71 -5.03
C SER A 346 9.65 39.72 -5.34
N HIS A 347 10.42 38.96 -4.57
CA HIS A 347 11.85 38.72 -4.84
C HIS A 347 12.05 37.62 -5.91
N GLY A 348 10.95 37.06 -6.43
CA GLY A 348 10.95 36.01 -7.42
C GLY A 348 9.55 35.50 -7.73
N PRO A 349 8.93 35.94 -8.83
CA PRO A 349 7.56 35.55 -9.18
C PRO A 349 7.29 34.04 -9.21
N MET A 350 8.28 33.22 -9.60
CA MET A 350 8.15 31.76 -9.60
C MET A 350 7.99 31.13 -8.21
N TYR A 351 8.43 31.80 -7.14
CA TYR A 351 8.10 31.37 -5.76
C TYR A 351 6.60 31.45 -5.50
N GLY A 352 6.02 32.60 -5.83
CA GLY A 352 4.58 32.85 -5.74
C GLY A 352 3.81 31.85 -6.56
N HIS A 353 4.26 31.64 -7.80
CA HIS A 353 3.64 30.69 -8.72
C HIS A 353 3.66 29.25 -8.19
N GLY A 354 4.79 28.75 -7.70
CA GLY A 354 4.89 27.37 -7.20
C GLY A 354 3.98 27.11 -6.00
N PHE A 355 3.99 27.97 -4.99
CA PHE A 355 3.09 27.81 -3.84
C PHE A 355 1.62 27.96 -4.22
N ALA A 356 1.28 28.89 -5.11
CA ALA A 356 -0.08 29.06 -5.59
C ALA A 356 -0.57 27.86 -6.42
N ALA A 357 0.28 27.33 -7.31
CA ALA A 357 -0.05 26.15 -8.10
C ALA A 357 -0.21 24.91 -7.21
N LEU A 358 0.64 24.75 -6.18
CA LEU A 358 0.48 23.73 -5.14
C LEU A 358 -0.89 23.85 -4.46
N PHE A 359 -1.24 25.01 -3.91
CA PHE A 359 -2.52 25.19 -3.23
C PHE A 359 -3.73 25.00 -4.15
N LEU A 360 -3.70 25.52 -5.39
CA LEU A 360 -4.79 25.35 -6.34
C LEU A 360 -4.95 23.87 -6.75
N ALA A 361 -3.85 23.12 -6.87
CA ALA A 361 -3.91 21.68 -7.14
C ALA A 361 -4.51 20.89 -5.96
N GLU A 362 -4.11 21.20 -4.73
CA GLU A 362 -4.70 20.60 -3.51
C GLU A 362 -6.19 20.95 -3.39
N ALA A 363 -6.56 22.22 -3.61
CA ALA A 363 -7.95 22.67 -3.60
C ALA A 363 -8.79 22.00 -4.71
N TYR A 364 -8.21 21.80 -5.90
CA TYR A 364 -8.86 21.10 -7.00
C TYR A 364 -9.12 19.63 -6.68
N GLY A 365 -8.16 18.95 -6.03
CA GLY A 365 -8.34 17.58 -5.56
C GLY A 365 -9.47 17.43 -4.53
N MET A 366 -9.77 18.48 -3.76
CA MET A 366 -10.84 18.47 -2.75
C MET A 366 -12.22 18.87 -3.29
N SER A 367 -12.25 19.88 -4.16
CA SER A 367 -13.47 20.47 -4.71
C SER A 367 -13.33 20.64 -6.23
N PRO A 368 -13.56 19.57 -7.02
CA PRO A 368 -13.35 19.61 -8.46
C PRO A 368 -14.26 20.63 -9.14
N ARG A 369 -13.64 21.55 -9.90
CA ARG A 369 -14.33 22.53 -10.76
C ARG A 369 -13.60 22.66 -12.09
N ASP A 370 -14.34 22.80 -13.17
CA ASP A 370 -13.76 22.87 -14.53
C ASP A 370 -12.85 24.09 -14.72
N ASP A 371 -13.27 25.25 -14.21
CA ASP A 371 -12.48 26.50 -14.28
C ASP A 371 -11.15 26.40 -13.50
N LEU A 372 -11.17 25.69 -12.37
CA LEU A 372 -10.00 25.44 -11.55
C LEU A 372 -9.05 24.43 -12.22
N ARG A 373 -9.58 23.34 -12.80
CA ARG A 373 -8.81 22.36 -13.56
C ARG A 373 -7.99 23.00 -14.66
N GLU A 374 -8.62 23.86 -15.45
CA GLU A 374 -7.96 24.55 -16.57
C GLU A 374 -6.80 25.43 -16.09
N LYS A 375 -6.98 26.15 -14.97
CA LYS A 375 -5.96 27.03 -14.38
C LYS A 375 -4.80 26.24 -13.77
N VAL A 376 -5.08 25.13 -13.08
CA VAL A 376 -4.03 24.23 -12.56
C VAL A 376 -3.24 23.63 -13.73
N ALA A 377 -3.92 23.12 -14.76
CA ALA A 377 -3.25 22.57 -15.95
C ALA A 377 -2.39 23.61 -16.67
N ALA A 378 -2.87 24.86 -16.81
CA ALA A 378 -2.09 25.95 -17.39
C ALA A 378 -0.85 26.28 -16.54
N SER A 379 -1.01 26.32 -15.21
CA SER A 379 0.09 26.56 -14.28
C SER A 379 1.16 25.47 -14.39
N VAL A 380 0.76 24.19 -14.42
CA VAL A 380 1.68 23.06 -14.61
C VAL A 380 2.42 23.16 -15.94
N ARG A 381 1.75 23.50 -17.04
CA ARG A 381 2.41 23.71 -18.34
C ARG A 381 3.47 24.81 -18.28
N LEU A 382 3.19 25.91 -17.58
CA LEU A 382 4.17 26.98 -17.36
C LEU A 382 5.38 26.46 -16.59
N ILE A 383 5.18 25.74 -15.47
CA ILE A 383 6.26 25.15 -14.69
C ILE A 383 7.12 24.24 -15.56
N VAL A 384 6.50 23.31 -16.30
CA VAL A 384 7.21 22.40 -17.21
C VAL A 384 8.04 23.17 -18.25
N SER A 385 7.47 24.21 -18.86
CA SER A 385 8.17 25.02 -19.88
C SER A 385 9.31 25.87 -19.32
N ALA A 386 9.28 26.20 -18.03
CA ALA A 386 10.27 27.02 -17.36
C ALA A 386 11.46 26.22 -16.78
N GLN A 387 11.43 24.88 -16.83
CA GLN A 387 12.54 24.06 -16.34
C GLN A 387 13.77 24.26 -17.23
N ASN A 388 14.91 24.59 -16.62
CA ASN A 388 16.14 24.78 -17.36
C ASN A 388 16.81 23.43 -17.75
N PRO A 389 17.81 23.43 -18.65
CA PRO A 389 18.54 22.20 -19.03
C PRO A 389 19.28 21.50 -17.88
N GLU A 390 19.55 22.19 -16.77
CA GLU A 390 20.14 21.57 -15.59
C GLU A 390 19.10 20.76 -14.79
N GLY A 391 17.80 20.99 -15.01
CA GLY A 391 16.70 20.28 -14.36
C GLY A 391 16.04 21.04 -13.20
N GLY A 392 16.43 22.29 -12.95
CA GLY A 392 15.85 23.11 -11.88
C GLY A 392 15.14 24.36 -12.38
N TRP A 393 14.64 25.15 -11.44
CA TRP A 393 13.93 26.40 -11.70
C TRP A 393 14.50 27.56 -10.89
N ARG A 394 14.22 28.78 -11.35
CA ARG A 394 14.57 30.01 -10.64
C ARG A 394 13.46 31.06 -10.71
N TYR A 395 13.80 32.27 -10.31
CA TYR A 395 12.88 33.36 -9.98
C TYR A 395 11.97 33.81 -11.12
N GLN A 396 12.41 33.68 -12.38
CA GLN A 396 11.66 34.09 -13.56
C GLN A 396 11.09 32.86 -14.29
N PRO A 397 9.92 32.97 -14.95
CA PRO A 397 9.29 31.87 -15.69
C PRO A 397 10.00 31.63 -17.04
N VAL A 398 11.31 31.46 -17.01
CA VAL A 398 12.17 31.23 -18.18
C VAL A 398 13.24 30.18 -17.84
N PRO A 399 13.62 29.32 -18.80
CA PRO A 399 14.53 28.19 -18.56
C PRO A 399 16.02 28.60 -18.58
N THR A 400 16.42 29.61 -17.79
CA THR A 400 17.78 30.18 -17.85
C THR A 400 18.73 29.68 -16.77
N ASP A 401 18.24 29.50 -15.55
CA ASP A 401 19.04 29.21 -14.37
C ASP A 401 18.18 28.48 -13.32
N ALA A 402 18.82 28.01 -12.25
CA ALA A 402 18.16 27.20 -11.22
C ALA A 402 18.76 27.42 -9.83
N ASP A 403 17.93 27.20 -8.81
CA ASP A 403 18.35 27.04 -7.41
C ASP A 403 17.44 26.04 -6.68
N ILE A 404 17.89 25.48 -5.55
CA ILE A 404 17.07 24.54 -4.76
C ILE A 404 15.75 25.16 -4.31
N SER A 405 15.80 26.42 -3.92
CA SER A 405 14.78 27.06 -3.12
C SER A 405 13.51 27.42 -3.92
N VAL A 406 13.63 27.63 -5.23
CA VAL A 406 12.50 27.69 -6.17
C VAL A 406 12.14 26.29 -6.70
N THR A 407 13.14 25.43 -6.92
CA THR A 407 12.93 24.08 -7.44
C THR A 407 12.02 23.25 -6.54
N ILE A 408 12.17 23.36 -5.22
CA ILE A 408 11.27 22.71 -4.25
C ILE A 408 9.81 23.13 -4.44
N CYS A 409 9.54 24.43 -4.62
CA CYS A 409 8.18 24.94 -4.78
C CYS A 409 7.53 24.37 -6.07
N GLN A 410 8.31 24.27 -7.14
CA GLN A 410 7.81 23.74 -8.40
C GLN A 410 7.53 22.24 -8.32
N ILE A 411 8.46 21.45 -7.77
CA ILE A 411 8.28 20.00 -7.71
C ILE A 411 7.14 19.59 -6.77
N MET A 412 6.91 20.32 -5.68
CA MET A 412 5.73 20.13 -4.83
C MET A 412 4.43 20.44 -5.59
N ALA A 413 4.40 21.52 -6.35
CA ALA A 413 3.23 21.87 -7.17
C ALA A 413 2.97 20.81 -8.26
N LEU A 414 4.03 20.33 -8.92
CA LEU A 414 3.93 19.25 -9.90
C LEU A 414 3.43 17.95 -9.25
N ARG A 415 3.92 17.61 -8.06
CA ARG A 415 3.44 16.44 -7.31
C ARG A 415 1.97 16.59 -6.91
N ALA A 416 1.57 17.74 -6.37
CA ALA A 416 0.17 17.99 -6.01
C ALA A 416 -0.75 17.97 -7.24
N ALA A 417 -0.31 18.52 -8.37
CA ALA A 417 -1.05 18.46 -9.62
C ALA A 417 -1.20 17.03 -10.13
N ARG A 418 -0.13 16.23 -10.06
CA ARG A 418 -0.14 14.79 -10.37
C ARG A 418 -1.10 14.03 -9.45
N ASN A 419 -1.09 14.32 -8.15
CA ASN A 419 -2.04 13.74 -7.19
C ASN A 419 -3.51 14.10 -7.51
N ALA A 420 -3.73 15.27 -8.12
CA ALA A 420 -5.05 15.75 -8.53
C ALA A 420 -5.43 15.36 -9.97
N GLY A 421 -4.74 14.40 -10.58
CA GLY A 421 -5.05 13.90 -11.93
C GLY A 421 -4.64 14.84 -13.09
N ILE A 422 -3.69 15.76 -12.87
CA ILE A 422 -3.11 16.61 -13.91
C ILE A 422 -1.76 16.02 -14.35
N HIS A 423 -1.65 15.71 -15.64
CA HIS A 423 -0.44 15.11 -16.21
C HIS A 423 0.82 15.95 -15.98
N VAL A 424 1.90 15.28 -15.53
CA VAL A 424 3.26 15.83 -15.41
C VAL A 424 4.25 14.88 -16.10
N PRO A 425 5.04 15.34 -17.07
CA PRO A 425 6.01 14.48 -17.76
C PRO A 425 7.08 13.93 -16.80
N ALA A 426 7.33 12.61 -16.84
CA ALA A 426 8.31 11.95 -15.98
C ALA A 426 9.73 12.52 -16.13
N GLU A 427 10.14 12.87 -17.35
CA GLU A 427 11.46 13.45 -17.64
C GLU A 427 11.70 14.76 -16.85
N VAL A 428 10.65 15.56 -16.61
CA VAL A 428 10.75 16.79 -15.82
C VAL A 428 11.12 16.46 -14.37
N VAL A 429 10.53 15.40 -13.82
CA VAL A 429 10.81 14.91 -12.46
C VAL A 429 12.22 14.33 -12.38
N ASP A 430 12.62 13.49 -13.35
CA ASP A 430 13.95 12.88 -13.39
C ASP A 430 15.08 13.91 -13.46
N ARG A 431 14.92 14.95 -14.28
CA ARG A 431 15.87 16.06 -14.35
C ARG A 431 15.93 16.85 -13.04
N CYS A 432 14.80 17.02 -12.36
CA CYS A 432 14.75 17.63 -11.03
C CYS A 432 15.52 16.80 -9.99
N ILE A 433 15.32 15.47 -9.95
CA ILE A 433 16.05 14.56 -9.07
C ILE A 433 17.55 14.70 -9.30
N ALA A 434 17.98 14.64 -10.56
CA ALA A 434 19.39 14.78 -10.92
C ALA A 434 19.96 16.15 -10.50
N TYR A 435 19.19 17.23 -10.67
CA TYR A 435 19.59 18.57 -10.26
C TYR A 435 19.77 18.67 -8.73
N VAL A 436 18.78 18.21 -7.96
CA VAL A 436 18.78 18.27 -6.49
C VAL A 436 19.93 17.44 -5.91
N LYS A 437 20.15 16.23 -6.43
CA LYS A 437 21.29 15.39 -6.01
C LYS A 437 22.64 16.07 -6.26
N ARG A 438 22.81 16.78 -7.39
CA ARG A 438 24.03 17.57 -7.66
C ARG A 438 24.21 18.77 -6.73
N CYS A 439 23.16 19.22 -6.06
CA CYS A 439 23.26 20.30 -5.07
C CYS A 439 23.64 19.79 -3.68
N GLN A 440 23.73 18.47 -3.45
CA GLN A 440 24.15 17.92 -2.16
C GLN A 440 25.66 18.08 -1.96
N VAL A 441 26.06 18.54 -0.78
CA VAL A 441 27.45 18.82 -0.40
C VAL A 441 28.02 17.64 0.40
N GLU A 442 29.32 17.61 0.61
CA GLU A 442 30.03 16.54 1.32
C GLU A 442 29.48 16.28 2.74
N ASP A 443 29.07 17.32 3.45
CA ASP A 443 28.51 17.25 4.80
C ASP A 443 27.10 16.63 4.90
N GLY A 444 26.51 16.27 3.76
CA GLY A 444 25.17 15.69 3.63
C GLY A 444 24.06 16.72 3.44
N GLY A 445 24.31 17.99 3.76
CA GLY A 445 23.38 19.07 3.52
C GLY A 445 23.37 19.53 2.06
N PHE A 446 22.51 20.49 1.74
CA PHE A 446 22.34 20.96 0.37
C PHE A 446 22.75 22.43 0.18
N GLY A 447 23.48 22.68 -0.91
CA GLY A 447 23.87 23.99 -1.42
C GLY A 447 22.71 24.77 -2.03
N TYR A 448 22.96 26.00 -2.49
CA TYR A 448 21.92 26.81 -3.14
C TYR A 448 21.82 26.44 -4.64
N THR A 449 22.96 26.12 -5.23
CA THR A 449 23.18 25.62 -6.58
C THR A 449 24.21 24.48 -6.56
N PRO A 450 24.39 23.71 -7.64
CA PRO A 450 25.41 22.66 -7.72
C PRO A 450 26.86 23.14 -7.55
N ARG A 451 27.12 24.46 -7.63
CA ARG A 451 28.46 25.04 -7.49
C ARG A 451 28.83 25.37 -6.06
N ASP A 452 27.87 25.38 -5.15
CA ASP A 452 28.09 25.77 -3.77
C ASP A 452 28.79 24.65 -2.98
N ARG A 453 29.73 25.05 -2.13
CA ARG A 453 30.47 24.12 -1.24
C ARG A 453 30.02 24.18 0.22
N SER A 454 28.94 24.91 0.50
CA SER A 454 28.40 25.07 1.85
C SER A 454 26.90 24.82 1.86
N SER A 455 26.46 24.01 2.82
CA SER A 455 25.05 23.76 3.09
C SER A 455 24.46 24.83 4.02
N GLN A 456 23.13 24.92 4.04
CA GLN A 456 22.39 25.63 5.08
C GLN A 456 21.16 24.83 5.48
N PHE A 457 20.71 24.98 6.74
CA PHE A 457 19.55 24.26 7.26
C PHE A 457 18.29 24.37 6.37
N PRO A 458 17.81 25.57 6.00
CA PRO A 458 16.57 25.66 5.23
C PRO A 458 16.67 25.05 3.83
N ARG A 459 17.83 25.17 3.19
CA ARG A 459 18.12 24.58 1.88
C ARG A 459 18.24 23.06 1.94
N SER A 460 18.79 22.55 3.03
CA SER A 460 18.93 21.11 3.25
C SER A 460 17.58 20.45 3.49
N ALA A 461 16.71 21.10 4.28
CA ALA A 461 15.34 20.67 4.46
C ALA A 461 14.58 20.67 3.12
N ALA A 462 14.68 21.75 2.35
CA ALA A 462 14.10 21.85 1.02
C ALA A 462 14.64 20.78 0.05
N GLY A 463 15.95 20.47 0.09
CA GLY A 463 16.55 19.43 -0.75
C GLY A 463 16.01 18.03 -0.46
N VAL A 464 15.87 17.67 0.82
CA VAL A 464 15.26 16.39 1.23
C VAL A 464 13.79 16.32 0.80
N VAL A 465 13.00 17.37 1.07
CA VAL A 465 11.60 17.39 0.65
C VAL A 465 11.47 17.41 -0.88
N ALA A 466 12.43 17.97 -1.62
CA ALA A 466 12.41 17.95 -3.08
C ALA A 466 12.59 16.53 -3.61
N LEU A 467 13.50 15.74 -3.01
CA LEU A 467 13.68 14.33 -3.34
C LEU A 467 12.43 13.53 -2.99
N TYR A 468 11.89 13.69 -1.78
CA TYR A 468 10.61 13.07 -1.42
C TYR A 468 9.50 13.45 -2.40
N SER A 469 9.33 14.74 -2.69
CA SER A 469 8.32 15.26 -3.63
C SER A 469 8.54 14.77 -5.07
N ALA A 470 9.74 14.33 -5.43
CA ALA A 470 10.04 13.72 -6.71
C ALA A 470 9.84 12.19 -6.73
N GLY A 471 9.49 11.58 -5.59
CA GLY A 471 9.29 10.13 -5.46
C GLY A 471 10.56 9.36 -5.06
N VAL A 472 11.57 10.03 -4.51
CA VAL A 472 12.81 9.40 -4.04
C VAL A 472 12.79 9.34 -2.52
N TYR A 473 12.61 8.14 -1.97
CA TYR A 473 12.48 7.91 -0.53
C TYR A 473 13.65 7.12 0.05
N ASP A 474 14.00 5.99 -0.57
CA ASP A 474 15.14 5.15 -0.19
C ASP A 474 16.36 5.42 -1.09
N ASP A 475 17.13 6.44 -0.73
CA ASP A 475 18.37 6.81 -1.44
C ASP A 475 19.41 7.38 -0.48
N ASP A 476 20.70 7.09 -0.73
CA ASP A 476 21.81 7.62 0.05
C ASP A 476 21.78 9.16 0.19
N ALA A 477 21.32 9.87 -0.84
CA ALA A 477 21.18 11.32 -0.79
C ALA A 477 20.11 11.77 0.21
N VAL A 478 19.01 11.03 0.34
CA VAL A 478 17.96 11.31 1.32
C VAL A 478 18.50 11.09 2.74
N GLU A 479 19.09 9.91 3.00
CA GLU A 479 19.60 9.57 4.33
C GLU A 479 20.72 10.53 4.79
N ARG A 480 21.65 10.89 3.90
CA ARG A 480 22.68 11.91 4.19
C ARG A 480 22.06 13.28 4.53
N GLY A 481 20.97 13.64 3.85
CA GLY A 481 20.20 14.85 4.14
C GLY A 481 19.51 14.80 5.50
N LEU A 482 18.89 13.67 5.84
CA LEU A 482 18.26 13.46 7.15
C LEU A 482 19.28 13.50 8.29
N LEU A 483 20.44 12.85 8.13
CA LEU A 483 21.54 12.91 9.10
C LEU A 483 22.07 14.34 9.30
N TYR A 484 22.06 15.16 8.24
CA TYR A 484 22.37 16.57 8.37
C TYR A 484 21.30 17.30 9.19
N LEU A 485 20.01 17.05 8.91
CA LEU A 485 18.89 17.67 9.62
C LEU A 485 18.80 17.24 11.09
N ASP A 486 19.13 15.99 11.44
CA ASP A 486 19.18 15.50 12.83
C ASP A 486 20.10 16.37 13.71
N ARG A 487 21.18 16.89 13.11
CA ARG A 487 22.12 17.81 13.76
C ARG A 487 21.59 19.23 13.88
N GLN A 488 20.47 19.57 13.25
CA GLN A 488 19.87 20.92 13.19
C GLN A 488 18.61 21.07 14.05
N LEU A 489 18.33 20.10 14.94
CA LEU A 489 17.20 20.18 15.88
C LEU A 489 17.15 21.56 16.59
N PRO A 490 15.98 22.24 16.66
CA PRO A 490 15.88 23.62 17.11
C PRO A 490 15.93 23.73 18.65
N VAL A 491 17.09 23.40 19.24
CA VAL A 491 17.35 23.51 20.68
C VAL A 491 18.39 24.58 20.99
N GLY A 492 18.23 25.29 22.13
CA GLY A 492 19.17 26.31 22.60
C GLY A 492 19.36 27.47 21.62
N ASP A 493 20.61 27.89 21.38
CA ASP A 493 20.97 28.98 20.45
C ASP A 493 20.46 28.80 19.01
N ARG A 494 20.12 27.57 18.60
CA ARG A 494 19.58 27.26 17.26
C ARG A 494 18.09 27.59 17.13
N ALA A 495 17.37 27.70 18.25
CA ALA A 495 15.97 28.13 18.28
C ALA A 495 15.78 29.59 17.84
N SER A 496 16.82 30.43 17.92
CA SER A 496 16.74 31.88 17.71
C SER A 496 17.67 32.46 16.64
N ARG A 497 18.52 31.64 16.00
CA ARG A 497 19.58 32.09 15.08
C ARG A 497 19.47 31.67 13.61
N ALA A 498 18.42 30.96 13.21
CA ALA A 498 18.30 30.52 11.82
C ALA A 498 17.67 31.61 10.94
N GLY A 499 18.45 32.18 10.00
CA GLY A 499 17.88 32.93 8.89
C GLY A 499 16.88 32.05 8.13
N HIS A 500 15.73 32.62 7.75
CA HIS A 500 14.61 31.89 7.14
C HIS A 500 14.03 30.76 8.03
N PHE A 501 13.86 31.03 9.33
CA PHE A 501 13.35 30.10 10.33
C PHE A 501 12.10 29.32 9.90
N TYR A 502 10.98 30.03 9.62
CA TYR A 502 9.71 29.40 9.25
C TYR A 502 9.81 28.58 7.96
N TYR A 503 10.51 29.12 6.95
CA TYR A 503 10.75 28.42 5.68
C TYR A 503 11.53 27.12 5.89
N GLY A 504 12.58 27.13 6.71
CA GLY A 504 13.37 25.93 7.01
C GLY A 504 12.58 24.89 7.79
N HIS A 505 11.82 25.31 8.82
CA HIS A 505 11.02 24.39 9.62
C HIS A 505 9.78 23.86 8.90
N TYR A 506 9.21 24.63 7.96
CA TYR A 506 8.14 24.17 7.07
C TYR A 506 8.55 22.93 6.27
N TYR A 507 9.77 22.90 5.71
CA TYR A 507 10.28 21.72 5.02
C TYR A 507 10.82 20.66 5.99
N ALA A 508 11.46 21.07 7.08
CA ALA A 508 12.06 20.11 7.99
C ALA A 508 11.00 19.25 8.69
N VAL A 509 9.84 19.82 9.05
CA VAL A 509 8.75 19.03 9.63
C VAL A 509 8.20 18.01 8.64
N GLN A 510 8.09 18.35 7.35
CA GLN A 510 7.68 17.41 6.30
C GLN A 510 8.71 16.30 6.07
N ALA A 511 10.01 16.66 6.05
CA ALA A 511 11.09 15.69 5.91
C ALA A 511 11.13 14.70 7.09
N MET A 512 10.93 15.19 8.31
CA MET A 512 10.93 14.38 9.52
C MET A 512 9.66 13.55 9.66
N TRP A 513 8.51 14.07 9.24
CA TRP A 513 7.26 13.32 9.16
C TRP A 513 7.40 12.13 8.22
N GLN A 514 7.92 12.36 7.01
CA GLN A 514 8.14 11.31 6.03
C GLN A 514 9.19 10.28 6.49
N ALA A 515 10.22 10.71 7.23
CA ALA A 515 11.24 9.82 7.78
C ALA A 515 10.72 8.94 8.95
N GLY A 516 9.70 9.41 9.68
CA GLY A 516 9.10 8.69 10.80
C GLY A 516 10.06 8.36 11.96
N GLY A 517 9.63 7.43 12.82
CA GLY A 517 10.43 6.87 13.92
C GLY A 517 10.98 7.91 14.91
N ASP A 518 12.16 7.60 15.47
CA ASP A 518 12.83 8.44 16.49
C ASP A 518 13.09 9.88 16.01
N ARG A 519 13.25 10.08 14.69
CA ARG A 519 13.47 11.41 14.10
C ARG A 519 12.23 12.28 14.26
N TRP A 520 11.06 11.74 13.92
CA TRP A 520 9.77 12.41 14.10
C TRP A 520 9.45 12.68 15.56
N ASP A 521 9.57 11.65 16.40
CA ASP A 521 9.25 11.70 17.84
C ASP A 521 10.08 12.75 18.58
N ARG A 522 11.28 13.07 18.07
CA ARG A 522 12.13 14.12 18.61
C ARG A 522 11.87 15.48 17.98
N TRP A 523 11.68 15.54 16.66
CA TRP A 523 11.58 16.81 15.94
C TRP A 523 10.26 17.54 16.23
N TYR A 524 9.13 16.84 16.12
CA TYR A 524 7.82 17.48 16.16
C TYR A 524 7.50 18.09 17.53
N PRO A 525 7.64 17.39 18.68
CA PRO A 525 7.39 18.00 19.98
C PRO A 525 8.28 19.23 20.23
N THR A 526 9.53 19.18 19.77
CA THR A 526 10.48 20.30 19.92
C THR A 526 10.02 21.55 19.16
N ILE A 527 9.65 21.41 17.88
CA ILE A 527 9.20 22.56 17.09
C ILE A 527 7.80 23.03 17.52
N ARG A 528 6.92 22.10 17.91
CA ARG A 528 5.58 22.40 18.44
C ARG A 528 5.67 23.31 19.66
N ASP A 529 6.44 22.91 20.67
CA ASP A 529 6.55 23.64 21.93
C ASP A 529 7.22 25.01 21.73
N LEU A 530 8.20 25.09 20.82
CA LEU A 530 8.85 26.34 20.42
C LEU A 530 7.83 27.30 19.78
N LEU A 531 7.02 26.83 18.82
CA LEU A 531 6.02 27.66 18.16
C LEU A 531 4.92 28.10 19.12
N ILE A 532 4.45 27.23 20.01
CA ILE A 532 3.48 27.60 21.06
C ILE A 532 4.05 28.73 21.94
N GLY A 533 5.31 28.60 22.36
CA GLY A 533 5.99 29.63 23.18
C GLY A 533 6.26 30.95 22.45
N ALA A 534 6.33 30.93 21.11
CA ALA A 534 6.59 32.12 20.28
C ALA A 534 5.31 32.84 19.82
N GLN A 535 4.12 32.28 20.05
CA GLN A 535 2.85 32.85 19.59
C GLN A 535 2.52 34.16 20.33
N LEU A 536 2.12 35.20 19.59
CA LEU A 536 1.73 36.49 20.16
C LEU A 536 0.35 36.44 20.82
N GLY A 537 0.01 37.49 21.58
CA GLY A 537 -1.27 37.60 22.31
C GLY A 537 -2.51 37.66 21.42
N ASP A 538 -2.37 38.12 20.18
CA ASP A 538 -3.43 38.13 19.16
C ASP A 538 -3.56 36.79 18.40
N GLY A 539 -2.69 35.82 18.68
CA GLY A 539 -2.67 34.50 18.02
C GLY A 539 -1.73 34.41 16.82
N SER A 540 -1.10 35.52 16.42
CA SER A 540 -0.20 35.55 15.26
C SER A 540 1.24 35.13 15.58
N TRP A 541 1.99 34.82 14.52
CA TRP A 541 3.44 34.66 14.54
C TRP A 541 4.09 35.71 13.64
N GLN A 542 5.10 36.41 14.16
CA GLN A 542 5.79 37.47 13.44
C GLN A 542 6.95 36.91 12.61
N ASP A 543 7.04 37.36 11.35
CA ASP A 543 8.19 37.13 10.46
C ASP A 543 8.53 38.41 9.69
N GLY A 544 9.74 38.49 9.13
CA GLY A 544 10.17 39.60 8.27
C GLY A 544 9.32 39.79 7.01
N ASN A 545 8.68 38.72 6.52
CA ASN A 545 7.75 38.77 5.39
C ASN A 545 6.30 39.15 5.79
N GLY A 546 6.04 39.37 7.08
CA GLY A 546 4.73 39.73 7.61
C GLY A 546 4.11 38.67 8.50
N SER A 547 3.14 39.09 9.31
CA SER A 547 2.49 38.24 10.32
C SER A 547 1.58 37.18 9.70
N ALA A 548 0.98 37.46 8.54
CA ALA A 548 0.20 36.46 7.79
C ALA A 548 1.08 35.29 7.31
N TYR A 549 2.29 35.59 6.82
CA TYR A 549 3.26 34.57 6.41
C TYR A 549 3.72 33.71 7.59
N GLY A 550 4.17 34.35 8.68
CA GLY A 550 4.61 33.64 9.88
C GLY A 550 3.52 32.76 10.48
N THR A 551 2.30 33.29 10.55
CA THR A 551 1.14 32.55 11.08
C THR A 551 0.74 31.39 10.19
N ALA A 552 0.67 31.57 8.86
CA ALA A 552 0.36 30.48 7.94
C ALA A 552 1.37 29.34 8.03
N MET A 553 2.67 29.64 8.03
CA MET A 553 3.73 28.63 8.18
C MET A 553 3.65 27.92 9.54
N ALA A 554 3.46 28.66 10.64
CA ALA A 554 3.32 28.07 11.97
C ALA A 554 2.11 27.13 12.06
N CYS A 555 0.95 27.55 11.53
CA CYS A 555 -0.26 26.72 11.49
C CYS A 555 -0.05 25.45 10.66
N VAL A 556 0.61 25.51 9.50
CA VAL A 556 0.89 24.30 8.71
C VAL A 556 1.85 23.35 9.43
N ILE A 557 2.89 23.89 10.08
CA ILE A 557 3.84 23.08 10.88
C ILE A 557 3.12 22.38 12.04
N LEU A 558 2.30 23.12 12.80
CA LEU A 558 1.58 22.57 13.94
C LEU A 558 0.53 21.53 13.52
N GLN A 559 -0.12 21.70 12.37
CA GLN A 559 -1.14 20.80 11.85
C GLN A 559 -0.59 19.62 11.03
N THR A 560 0.74 19.48 10.89
CA THR A 560 1.34 18.37 10.12
C THR A 560 0.86 16.97 10.55
N PRO A 561 0.70 16.65 11.86
CA PRO A 561 0.24 15.32 12.25
C PRO A 561 -1.23 15.06 11.95
N ASN A 562 -2.06 16.08 11.67
CA ASN A 562 -3.46 15.88 11.25
C ASN A 562 -3.56 15.06 9.94
N ASN A 563 -2.44 14.92 9.22
CA ASN A 563 -2.31 14.12 8.01
C ASN A 563 -3.32 14.52 6.93
N GLN A 564 -3.78 15.78 6.91
CA GLN A 564 -4.84 16.32 6.02
C GLN A 564 -4.32 16.74 4.64
N LEU A 565 -3.00 16.93 4.49
CA LEU A 565 -2.39 17.40 3.25
C LEU A 565 -1.05 16.69 3.02
N PRO A 566 -0.86 16.02 1.86
CA PRO A 566 -1.85 15.68 0.84
C PRO A 566 -2.67 14.44 1.26
N ARG A 567 -4.02 14.51 1.35
CA ARG A 567 -4.89 13.37 1.71
C ARG A 567 -5.43 12.58 0.52
N ARG A 568 -5.63 11.28 0.78
CA ARG A 568 -6.45 10.32 0.03
C ARG A 568 -7.94 10.61 0.30
N GLY A 569 -8.75 10.78 -0.74
CA GLY A 569 -10.14 11.26 -0.65
C GLY A 569 -11.18 10.22 -0.19
N VAL A 570 -12.22 10.69 0.48
CA VAL A 570 -13.48 9.98 0.85
C VAL A 570 -14.65 10.95 0.59
N VAL A 571 -15.82 10.45 0.17
CA VAL A 571 -17.21 10.81 0.62
C VAL A 571 -18.30 10.90 -0.49
N ALA A 572 -19.35 10.05 -0.29
CA ALA A 572 -20.81 10.14 -0.48
C ALA A 572 -21.54 10.12 -1.85
N ALA A 573 -22.47 9.14 -1.96
CA ALA A 573 -23.42 8.92 -3.06
C ALA A 573 -24.90 9.20 -2.65
N LEU A 574 -25.74 9.55 -3.63
CA LEU A 574 -27.20 9.73 -3.53
C LEU A 574 -27.92 8.97 -4.66
N VAL A 575 -29.00 8.25 -4.32
CA VAL A 575 -29.75 7.30 -5.18
C VAL A 575 -31.14 7.86 -5.54
N VAL A 576 -31.62 7.60 -6.77
CA VAL A 576 -33.06 7.63 -7.12
C VAL A 576 -33.38 6.46 -8.08
N GLY A 577 -34.39 5.65 -7.74
CA GLY A 577 -34.89 4.52 -8.53
C GLY A 577 -36.26 4.77 -9.17
N CYS A 578 -36.66 3.89 -10.09
CA CYS A 578 -38.02 3.78 -10.64
C CYS A 578 -38.37 2.33 -10.97
N LEU A 579 -39.62 1.95 -10.63
CA LEU A 579 -40.28 0.65 -10.84
C LEU A 579 -41.13 0.66 -12.13
N PHE A 580 -41.32 -0.49 -12.79
CA PHE A 580 -42.57 -0.87 -13.48
C PHE A 580 -42.69 -2.40 -13.70
N THR A 581 -43.94 -2.88 -13.83
CA THR A 581 -44.44 -4.25 -13.68
C THR A 581 -44.87 -4.93 -15.00
N GLY A 582 -44.70 -6.27 -15.14
CA GLY A 582 -45.75 -7.18 -15.67
C GLY A 582 -45.44 -8.16 -16.84
N SER A 583 -45.22 -9.44 -16.49
CA SER A 583 -45.54 -10.73 -17.18
C SER A 583 -44.56 -11.41 -18.18
N PHE A 584 -44.08 -12.58 -17.70
CA PHE A 584 -43.41 -13.76 -18.32
C PHE A 584 -42.03 -13.58 -18.99
N VAL A 585 -41.02 -14.11 -18.29
CA VAL A 585 -39.60 -14.35 -18.56
C VAL A 585 -39.00 -13.63 -19.78
N LEU A 586 -38.39 -12.48 -19.52
CA LEU A 586 -37.31 -11.91 -20.32
C LEU A 586 -36.14 -11.65 -19.38
N ALA A 587 -35.32 -12.68 -19.18
CA ALA A 587 -33.91 -12.44 -18.95
C ALA A 587 -33.24 -12.78 -20.28
N ASP A 588 -33.15 -11.78 -21.15
CA ASP A 588 -32.30 -11.81 -22.34
C ASP A 588 -30.85 -11.89 -21.85
N GLY A 589 -30.39 -13.11 -21.55
CA GLY A 589 -29.10 -13.38 -20.94
C GLY A 589 -28.07 -13.76 -22.00
N THR A 590 -26.89 -13.14 -21.96
CA THR A 590 -25.79 -13.55 -22.84
C THR A 590 -25.22 -14.86 -22.37
N ALA A 591 -25.26 -15.90 -23.22
CA ALA A 591 -24.55 -17.15 -23.01
C ALA A 591 -23.15 -17.07 -23.63
N VAL A 592 -22.13 -17.46 -22.87
CA VAL A 592 -20.74 -17.53 -23.31
C VAL A 592 -20.25 -18.98 -23.20
N PHE A 593 -19.66 -19.49 -24.27
CA PHE A 593 -19.13 -20.84 -24.35
C PHE A 593 -17.61 -20.86 -24.41
N ALA A 594 -16.99 -21.95 -23.97
CA ALA A 594 -15.55 -22.15 -23.97
C ALA A 594 -14.91 -22.14 -25.38
N SER A 595 -15.74 -22.25 -26.42
CA SER A 595 -15.32 -22.04 -27.82
C SER A 595 -15.03 -20.57 -28.15
N GLY A 596 -15.47 -19.64 -27.30
CA GLY A 596 -15.55 -18.20 -27.57
C GLY A 596 -16.88 -17.78 -28.21
N GLU A 597 -17.80 -18.71 -28.51
CA GLU A 597 -19.13 -18.37 -29.02
C GLU A 597 -19.93 -17.60 -27.96
N ARG A 598 -20.60 -16.53 -28.40
CA ARG A 598 -21.48 -15.70 -27.58
C ARG A 598 -22.84 -15.64 -28.22
N ILE A 599 -23.88 -15.91 -27.43
CA ILE A 599 -25.27 -15.87 -27.86
C ILE A 599 -26.00 -14.85 -26.99
N GLU A 600 -26.45 -13.77 -27.61
CA GLU A 600 -27.27 -12.76 -26.96
C GLU A 600 -28.72 -13.25 -26.84
N GLU A 601 -29.47 -12.72 -25.87
CA GLU A 601 -30.90 -13.03 -25.69
C GLU A 601 -31.21 -14.54 -25.51
N ALA A 602 -30.26 -15.32 -24.99
CA ALA A 602 -30.47 -16.75 -24.76
C ALA A 602 -31.35 -16.96 -23.53
N ALA A 603 -32.35 -17.84 -23.63
CA ALA A 603 -33.24 -18.19 -22.52
C ALA A 603 -32.93 -19.60 -21.99
N ILE A 604 -32.82 -19.76 -20.67
CA ILE A 604 -32.68 -21.07 -20.05
C ILE A 604 -34.05 -21.74 -19.94
N LYS A 605 -34.18 -22.92 -20.56
CA LYS A 605 -35.39 -23.76 -20.47
C LYS A 605 -35.26 -24.81 -19.37
N ALA A 606 -34.13 -25.49 -19.32
CA ALA A 606 -33.79 -26.45 -18.28
C ALA A 606 -32.27 -26.45 -18.10
N PHE A 607 -31.83 -26.52 -16.85
CA PHE A 607 -30.42 -26.48 -16.50
C PHE A 607 -30.20 -27.31 -15.24
N SER A 608 -29.22 -28.20 -15.25
CA SER A 608 -28.75 -28.87 -14.04
C SER A 608 -27.24 -28.90 -14.01
N VAL A 609 -26.69 -28.59 -12.84
CA VAL A 609 -25.27 -28.77 -12.55
C VAL A 609 -25.15 -29.40 -11.18
N ASP A 610 -24.28 -30.39 -11.11
CA ASP A 610 -23.89 -31.07 -9.89
C ASP A 610 -22.42 -31.53 -10.04
N ARG A 611 -22.00 -32.46 -9.18
CA ARG A 611 -20.64 -33.01 -9.21
C ARG A 611 -20.39 -33.94 -10.40
N ASP A 612 -21.44 -34.49 -11.00
CA ASP A 612 -21.34 -35.42 -12.12
C ASP A 612 -21.26 -34.68 -13.47
N GLY A 613 -21.70 -33.41 -13.52
CA GLY A 613 -21.42 -32.50 -14.63
C GLY A 613 -22.47 -31.41 -14.84
N VAL A 614 -22.45 -30.82 -16.04
CA VAL A 614 -23.43 -29.84 -16.50
C VAL A 614 -24.31 -30.48 -17.58
N GLU A 615 -25.61 -30.49 -17.36
CA GLU A 615 -26.62 -30.93 -18.33
C GLU A 615 -27.69 -29.86 -18.52
N GLY A 616 -28.24 -29.75 -19.73
CA GLY A 616 -29.40 -28.90 -19.97
C GLY A 616 -29.43 -28.28 -21.36
N VAL A 617 -30.44 -27.42 -21.57
CA VAL A 617 -30.83 -26.90 -22.87
C VAL A 617 -31.20 -25.42 -22.78
N LEU A 618 -30.60 -24.62 -23.66
CA LEU A 618 -31.01 -23.23 -23.95
C LEU A 618 -32.02 -23.21 -25.10
N VAL A 619 -32.90 -22.22 -25.07
CA VAL A 619 -33.70 -21.85 -26.24
C VAL A 619 -33.12 -20.57 -26.82
N VAL A 620 -32.74 -20.62 -28.10
CA VAL A 620 -32.18 -19.51 -28.87
C VAL A 620 -32.97 -19.41 -30.16
N ASP A 621 -33.60 -18.27 -30.44
CA ASP A 621 -34.47 -18.08 -31.62
C ASP A 621 -35.58 -19.14 -31.79
N GLY A 622 -35.99 -19.79 -30.69
CA GLY A 622 -36.98 -20.87 -30.70
C GLY A 622 -36.42 -22.27 -30.98
N GLU A 623 -35.10 -22.42 -31.17
CA GLU A 623 -34.40 -23.70 -31.30
C GLU A 623 -33.71 -24.10 -30.00
N GLU A 624 -33.71 -25.40 -29.71
CA GLU A 624 -33.05 -25.98 -28.54
C GLU A 624 -31.56 -26.23 -28.82
N ARG A 625 -30.69 -25.79 -27.91
CA ARG A 625 -29.25 -26.05 -27.94
C ARG A 625 -28.76 -26.64 -26.63
N GLU A 626 -27.89 -27.65 -26.72
CA GLU A 626 -27.22 -28.24 -25.55
C GLU A 626 -26.19 -27.27 -24.94
N LEU A 627 -25.99 -27.41 -23.62
CA LEU A 627 -25.15 -26.55 -22.79
C LEU A 627 -23.67 -26.95 -22.71
N SER A 628 -23.21 -27.87 -23.56
CA SER A 628 -21.83 -28.37 -23.51
C SER A 628 -20.83 -27.22 -23.66
N GLY A 629 -19.95 -27.05 -22.67
CA GLY A 629 -18.93 -26.00 -22.67
C GLY A 629 -19.46 -24.61 -22.32
N LEU A 630 -20.62 -24.47 -21.68
CA LEU A 630 -21.08 -23.20 -21.13
C LEU A 630 -20.09 -22.70 -20.06
N VAL A 631 -19.60 -21.48 -20.23
CA VAL A 631 -18.78 -20.74 -19.26
C VAL A 631 -19.70 -19.98 -18.31
N ARG A 632 -20.65 -19.22 -18.88
CA ARG A 632 -21.68 -18.53 -18.09
C ARG A 632 -22.90 -18.18 -18.94
N TRP A 633 -24.02 -18.00 -18.26
CA TRP A 633 -25.23 -17.38 -18.78
C TRP A 633 -25.58 -16.18 -17.91
N GLY A 634 -25.75 -15.01 -18.52
CA GLY A 634 -26.07 -13.78 -17.82
C GLY A 634 -24.89 -13.21 -17.00
N GLU A 635 -25.22 -12.32 -16.07
CA GLU A 635 -24.26 -11.52 -15.29
C GLU A 635 -24.81 -11.25 -13.87
N PRO A 636 -23.95 -11.20 -12.84
CA PRO A 636 -24.36 -10.82 -11.50
C PRO A 636 -25.00 -9.43 -11.50
N ARG A 637 -25.97 -9.21 -10.60
CA ARG A 637 -26.59 -7.90 -10.38
C ARG A 637 -26.06 -7.26 -9.10
N ALA A 638 -26.15 -5.93 -9.03
CA ALA A 638 -25.90 -5.20 -7.79
C ALA A 638 -27.02 -5.51 -6.78
N ALA A 639 -26.65 -5.64 -5.50
CA ALA A 639 -27.63 -5.82 -4.43
C ALA A 639 -28.64 -4.66 -4.40
N VAL A 640 -29.93 -4.98 -4.55
CA VAL A 640 -31.02 -3.99 -4.63
C VAL A 640 -31.51 -3.57 -3.24
N THR A 641 -31.35 -4.43 -2.24
CA THR A 641 -31.75 -4.16 -0.85
C THR A 641 -30.54 -4.19 0.08
N ARG A 642 -30.67 -3.52 1.23
CA ARG A 642 -29.62 -3.40 2.24
C ARG A 642 -29.71 -4.45 3.33
N THR A 643 -30.70 -5.34 3.27
CA THR A 643 -30.83 -6.45 4.21
C THR A 643 -30.41 -7.73 3.51
N ALA A 644 -29.37 -8.37 4.02
CA ALA A 644 -28.80 -9.56 3.42
C ALA A 644 -28.11 -10.43 4.47
N VAL A 645 -27.93 -11.70 4.12
CA VAL A 645 -26.96 -12.56 4.79
C VAL A 645 -25.77 -12.78 3.89
N VAL A 646 -24.58 -12.70 4.47
CA VAL A 646 -23.32 -13.06 3.82
C VAL A 646 -22.77 -14.28 4.54
N LEU A 647 -22.39 -15.29 3.77
CA LEU A 647 -21.86 -16.57 4.25
C LEU A 647 -20.33 -16.52 4.32
N GLU A 648 -19.72 -17.45 5.04
CA GLU A 648 -18.25 -17.54 5.17
C GLU A 648 -17.56 -17.85 3.82
N ASP A 649 -18.26 -18.49 2.88
CA ASP A 649 -17.80 -18.70 1.50
C ASP A 649 -17.94 -17.44 0.60
N GLY A 650 -18.40 -16.31 1.15
CA GLY A 650 -18.63 -15.07 0.41
C GLY A 650 -19.95 -15.02 -0.37
N SER A 651 -20.75 -16.09 -0.35
CA SER A 651 -22.12 -16.06 -0.88
C SER A 651 -22.94 -15.00 -0.17
N ARG A 652 -23.84 -14.36 -0.91
CA ARG A 652 -24.79 -13.39 -0.37
C ARG A 652 -26.20 -13.72 -0.80
N LEU A 653 -27.11 -13.71 0.15
CA LEU A 653 -28.54 -13.83 -0.09
C LEU A 653 -29.25 -12.55 0.34
N VAL A 654 -29.85 -11.86 -0.62
CA VAL A 654 -30.63 -10.64 -0.39
C VAL A 654 -32.01 -11.01 0.11
N CYS A 655 -32.47 -10.30 1.14
CA CYS A 655 -33.77 -10.55 1.77
C CYS A 655 -34.86 -9.62 1.21
N ASP A 656 -36.12 -10.07 1.28
CA ASP A 656 -37.27 -9.33 0.75
C ASP A 656 -37.67 -8.13 1.63
N ARG A 657 -37.73 -6.95 1.00
CA ARG A 657 -38.22 -5.64 1.50
C ARG A 657 -37.52 -5.08 2.77
N PRO A 658 -37.40 -3.75 2.91
CA PRO A 658 -37.00 -3.13 4.17
C PRO A 658 -38.02 -3.50 5.27
N TRP A 659 -37.50 -3.67 6.49
CA TRP A 659 -38.15 -4.24 7.67
C TRP A 659 -39.66 -3.90 7.78
N SER A 660 -40.49 -4.93 7.64
CA SER A 660 -41.91 -4.95 8.02
C SER A 660 -42.04 -5.82 9.28
N PRO A 661 -43.05 -5.64 10.16
CA PRO A 661 -43.20 -6.39 11.43
C PRO A 661 -43.36 -7.92 11.33
N ALA A 662 -43.16 -8.50 10.15
CA ALA A 662 -43.13 -9.94 9.93
C ALA A 662 -41.67 -10.41 9.92
N GLY A 663 -41.26 -11.13 10.98
CA GLY A 663 -39.93 -11.69 11.19
C GLY A 663 -39.20 -12.13 9.93
N LEU A 664 -38.13 -11.40 9.62
CA LEU A 664 -37.30 -11.55 8.42
C LEU A 664 -36.13 -12.51 8.66
N ALA A 665 -35.57 -12.49 9.86
CA ALA A 665 -34.50 -13.36 10.28
C ALA A 665 -34.79 -13.90 11.69
N ARG A 666 -34.36 -15.13 11.96
CA ARG A 666 -34.29 -15.72 13.28
C ARG A 666 -32.92 -16.35 13.43
N VAL A 667 -32.34 -16.14 14.60
CA VAL A 667 -31.09 -16.78 14.99
C VAL A 667 -31.40 -17.62 16.21
N ASP A 668 -30.94 -18.86 16.19
CA ASP A 668 -30.89 -19.73 17.37
C ASP A 668 -29.47 -20.32 17.53
N GLU A 669 -29.33 -21.31 18.41
CA GLU A 669 -28.02 -21.91 18.71
C GLU A 669 -27.36 -22.60 17.51
N ALA A 670 -28.15 -23.10 16.55
CA ALA A 670 -27.65 -23.95 15.47
C ALA A 670 -27.94 -23.40 14.07
N THR A 671 -28.92 -22.50 13.93
CA THR A 671 -29.39 -22.05 12.62
C THR A 671 -29.62 -20.54 12.57
N VAL A 672 -29.37 -19.98 11.38
CA VAL A 672 -29.82 -18.65 10.97
C VAL A 672 -30.88 -18.84 9.89
N ARG A 673 -32.12 -18.60 10.28
CA ARG A 673 -33.30 -18.78 9.43
C ARG A 673 -33.72 -17.45 8.83
N LEU A 674 -33.81 -17.38 7.51
CA LEU A 674 -34.12 -16.16 6.75
C LEU A 674 -35.37 -16.33 5.92
N ARG A 675 -36.20 -15.30 5.89
CA ARG A 675 -37.43 -15.31 5.12
C ARG A 675 -37.16 -14.86 3.69
N ARG A 676 -37.56 -15.69 2.72
CA ARG A 676 -37.50 -15.40 1.29
C ARG A 676 -38.82 -15.77 0.62
N GLY A 677 -39.45 -14.80 -0.03
CA GLY A 677 -40.79 -14.88 -0.56
C GLY A 677 -41.81 -15.26 0.53
N LYS A 678 -42.49 -16.38 0.30
CA LYS A 678 -43.43 -16.97 1.27
C LYS A 678 -42.79 -18.03 2.17
N GLY A 679 -41.53 -18.38 1.93
CA GLY A 679 -40.82 -19.47 2.60
C GLY A 679 -39.70 -18.99 3.53
N TRP A 680 -38.98 -19.96 4.08
CA TRP A 680 -37.80 -19.77 4.93
C TRP A 680 -36.64 -20.56 4.34
N VAL A 681 -35.44 -20.03 4.51
CA VAL A 681 -34.16 -20.67 4.20
C VAL A 681 -33.39 -20.78 5.51
N ASP A 682 -32.94 -21.98 5.84
CA ASP A 682 -32.24 -22.27 7.10
C ASP A 682 -30.78 -22.52 6.79
N PHE A 683 -29.90 -21.60 7.20
CA PHE A 683 -28.46 -21.78 7.14
C PHE A 683 -27.94 -22.35 8.45
N PRO A 684 -26.98 -23.30 8.41
CA PRO A 684 -26.15 -23.60 9.57
C PRO A 684 -25.55 -22.31 10.12
N ARG A 685 -25.57 -22.15 11.45
CA ARG A 685 -25.09 -20.91 12.06
C ARG A 685 -23.62 -20.64 11.72
N GLU A 686 -22.81 -21.68 11.72
CA GLU A 686 -21.38 -21.63 11.43
C GLU A 686 -21.07 -21.23 9.98
N SER A 687 -22.02 -21.35 9.05
CA SER A 687 -21.82 -20.93 7.66
C SER A 687 -22.14 -19.46 7.43
N VAL A 688 -22.76 -18.78 8.41
CA VAL A 688 -23.15 -17.38 8.29
C VAL A 688 -22.04 -16.49 8.84
N ALA A 689 -21.51 -15.62 7.99
CA ALA A 689 -20.55 -14.62 8.42
C ALA A 689 -21.26 -13.37 8.97
N TRP A 690 -22.18 -12.82 8.17
CA TRP A 690 -22.89 -11.58 8.48
C TRP A 690 -24.40 -11.71 8.32
N LEU A 691 -25.12 -11.09 9.25
CA LEU A 691 -26.54 -10.76 9.11
C LEU A 691 -26.68 -9.23 9.12
N LEU A 692 -26.95 -8.65 7.94
CA LEU A 692 -27.10 -7.22 7.74
C LEU A 692 -28.57 -6.85 7.84
N LEU A 693 -28.92 -5.96 8.76
CA LEU A 693 -30.30 -5.52 8.96
C LEU A 693 -30.54 -4.13 8.40
N THR A 694 -29.78 -3.15 8.90
CA THR A 694 -29.75 -1.75 8.44
C THR A 694 -28.30 -1.26 8.33
N PRO A 695 -27.46 -1.94 7.51
CA PRO A 695 -26.02 -1.67 7.43
C PRO A 695 -25.68 -0.22 7.07
N GLU A 696 -26.55 0.49 6.35
CA GLU A 696 -26.34 1.90 6.02
C GLU A 696 -26.23 2.82 7.23
N ALA A 697 -26.87 2.46 8.36
CA ALA A 697 -26.89 3.27 9.57
C ALA A 697 -25.49 3.40 10.17
N VAL A 698 -24.62 2.43 9.87
CA VAL A 698 -23.24 2.34 10.32
C VAL A 698 -22.25 2.42 9.15
N GLY A 699 -22.71 2.84 7.96
CA GLY A 699 -21.87 3.01 6.78
C GLY A 699 -21.35 1.70 6.17
N LEU A 700 -22.01 0.57 6.44
CA LEU A 700 -21.68 -0.72 5.83
C LEU A 700 -22.36 -0.90 4.47
N ASP A 701 -21.64 -1.55 3.55
CA ASP A 701 -22.12 -1.97 2.24
C ASP A 701 -22.03 -3.50 2.15
N VAL A 702 -23.11 -4.14 1.73
CA VAL A 702 -23.22 -5.61 1.59
C VAL A 702 -22.18 -6.18 0.64
N GLU A 703 -21.76 -5.43 -0.37
CA GLU A 703 -20.74 -5.88 -1.32
C GLU A 703 -19.32 -5.51 -0.87
N ARG A 704 -19.17 -4.69 0.19
CA ARG A 704 -17.88 -4.16 0.69
C ARG A 704 -17.82 -4.19 2.22
N LEU A 705 -17.96 -5.38 2.78
CA LEU A 705 -17.91 -5.56 4.23
C LEU A 705 -16.46 -5.51 4.76
N PRO A 706 -16.22 -4.83 5.89
CA PRO A 706 -14.90 -4.78 6.51
C PRO A 706 -14.54 -6.13 7.16
N SER A 707 -13.24 -6.41 7.27
CA SER A 707 -12.75 -7.44 8.17
C SER A 707 -12.99 -7.00 9.61
N VAL A 708 -13.76 -7.78 10.36
CA VAL A 708 -13.97 -7.60 11.79
C VAL A 708 -13.39 -8.83 12.47
N ASP A 709 -12.42 -8.63 13.36
CA ASP A 709 -11.88 -9.70 14.18
C ASP A 709 -12.95 -10.16 15.18
N VAL A 710 -13.18 -11.47 15.19
CA VAL A 710 -14.17 -12.11 16.04
C VAL A 710 -13.46 -13.14 16.90
N VAL A 711 -13.78 -13.18 18.19
CA VAL A 711 -13.26 -14.20 19.09
C VAL A 711 -14.14 -15.45 18.96
N ASP A 712 -13.53 -16.63 18.91
CA ASP A 712 -14.26 -17.91 18.83
C ASP A 712 -15.36 -18.00 19.91
N GLY A 713 -16.61 -18.11 19.46
CA GLY A 713 -17.79 -18.22 20.32
C GLY A 713 -18.42 -16.90 20.78
N GLU A 714 -17.85 -15.74 20.42
CA GLU A 714 -18.41 -14.41 20.68
C GLU A 714 -18.81 -13.73 19.37
N ASP A 715 -20.05 -13.32 19.22
CA ASP A 715 -20.49 -12.54 18.07
C ASP A 715 -20.30 -11.04 18.30
N VAL A 716 -20.25 -10.27 17.22
CA VAL A 716 -20.18 -8.81 17.26
C VAL A 716 -21.48 -8.22 16.73
N VAL A 717 -22.15 -7.41 17.56
CA VAL A 717 -23.37 -6.69 17.21
C VAL A 717 -23.02 -5.23 16.97
N LEU A 718 -23.32 -4.72 15.79
CA LEU A 718 -23.17 -3.32 15.45
C LEU A 718 -24.51 -2.61 15.64
N LEU A 719 -24.52 -1.56 16.45
CA LEU A 719 -25.72 -0.78 16.72
C LEU A 719 -25.84 0.42 15.78
N VAL A 720 -27.07 0.84 15.49
CA VAL A 720 -27.41 2.01 14.66
C VAL A 720 -26.73 3.30 15.16
N GLY A 721 -26.40 3.39 16.45
CA GLY A 721 -25.67 4.50 17.06
C GLY A 721 -24.15 4.49 16.82
N GLY A 722 -23.60 3.46 16.17
CA GLY A 722 -22.16 3.27 15.94
C GLY A 722 -21.44 2.46 17.02
N ASP A 723 -22.09 2.22 18.17
CA ASP A 723 -21.58 1.38 19.25
C ASP A 723 -21.53 -0.10 18.85
N ARG A 724 -20.67 -0.87 19.54
CA ARG A 724 -20.50 -2.31 19.34
C ARG A 724 -20.74 -3.06 20.63
N LEU A 725 -21.47 -4.17 20.56
CA LEU A 725 -21.60 -5.14 21.65
C LEU A 725 -20.91 -6.44 21.23
N ILE A 726 -20.22 -7.08 22.18
CA ILE A 726 -19.51 -8.35 21.97
C ILE A 726 -20.11 -9.37 22.93
N GLY A 727 -20.52 -10.51 22.40
CA GLY A 727 -21.11 -11.61 23.18
C GLY A 727 -21.81 -12.63 22.30
N ARG A 728 -22.31 -13.71 22.88
CA ARG A 728 -22.98 -14.77 22.11
C ARG A 728 -24.45 -14.45 21.89
N VAL A 729 -24.88 -14.35 20.63
CA VAL A 729 -26.27 -14.17 20.23
C VAL A 729 -27.03 -15.47 20.48
N GLU A 730 -27.90 -15.46 21.49
CA GLU A 730 -28.75 -16.59 21.87
C GLU A 730 -29.99 -16.65 21.00
N SER A 731 -30.65 -15.50 20.77
CA SER A 731 -31.83 -15.45 19.91
C SER A 731 -32.03 -14.11 19.22
N LEU A 732 -32.58 -14.17 18.02
CA LEU A 732 -33.09 -13.01 17.30
C LEU A 732 -34.58 -13.21 17.00
N THR A 733 -35.42 -12.33 17.53
CA THR A 733 -36.88 -12.34 17.34
C THR A 733 -37.32 -11.13 16.51
N ASN A 734 -38.62 -10.93 16.36
CA ASN A 734 -39.14 -9.79 15.61
C ASN A 734 -38.86 -8.45 16.29
N ASP A 735 -38.68 -8.42 17.61
CA ASP A 735 -38.61 -7.18 18.38
C ASP A 735 -37.30 -7.04 19.16
N THR A 736 -36.65 -8.16 19.47
CA THR A 736 -35.52 -8.21 20.41
C THR A 736 -34.42 -9.14 19.91
N LEU A 737 -33.18 -8.66 20.01
CA LEU A 737 -31.95 -9.46 19.97
C LEU A 737 -31.51 -9.76 21.40
N ARG A 738 -31.23 -11.03 21.69
CA ARG A 738 -30.74 -11.48 22.99
C ARG A 738 -29.29 -11.89 22.90
N LEU A 739 -28.43 -11.20 23.64
CA LEU A 739 -26.98 -11.37 23.66
C LEU A 739 -26.54 -11.81 25.06
N VAL A 740 -25.68 -12.82 25.16
CA VAL A 740 -25.07 -13.25 26.42
C VAL A 740 -23.65 -12.70 26.49
N VAL A 741 -23.38 -11.87 27.50
CA VAL A 741 -22.07 -11.26 27.75
C VAL A 741 -21.64 -11.65 29.16
N ALA A 742 -20.51 -12.34 29.30
CA ALA A 742 -20.00 -12.81 30.60
C ALA A 742 -21.08 -13.51 31.47
N ASP A 743 -21.85 -14.41 30.86
CA ASP A 743 -22.98 -15.15 31.45
C ASP A 743 -24.22 -14.32 31.84
N GLU A 744 -24.25 -13.02 31.51
CA GLU A 744 -25.43 -12.16 31.67
C GLU A 744 -26.17 -11.96 30.34
N ALA A 745 -27.49 -12.19 30.34
CA ALA A 745 -28.33 -11.98 29.16
C ALA A 745 -28.76 -10.51 29.06
N ILE A 746 -28.47 -9.90 27.92
CA ILE A 746 -28.81 -8.53 27.54
C ILE A 746 -29.83 -8.58 26.40
N ASP A 747 -31.01 -8.01 26.63
CA ASP A 747 -32.05 -7.86 25.63
C ASP A 747 -31.91 -6.48 24.95
N THR A 748 -31.66 -6.48 23.65
CA THR A 748 -31.45 -5.29 22.83
C THR A 748 -32.60 -5.13 21.82
N PRO A 749 -33.26 -3.96 21.73
CA PRO A 749 -34.30 -3.72 20.73
C PRO A 749 -33.77 -3.89 19.31
N LEU A 750 -34.48 -4.66 18.46
CA LEU A 750 -34.02 -4.98 17.11
C LEU A 750 -33.80 -3.72 16.24
N GLU A 751 -34.62 -2.69 16.43
CA GLU A 751 -34.50 -1.39 15.75
C GLU A 751 -33.17 -0.66 16.01
N SER A 752 -32.47 -1.02 17.09
CA SER A 752 -31.15 -0.47 17.41
C SER A 752 -30.00 -1.27 16.82
N VAL A 753 -30.28 -2.43 16.19
CA VAL A 753 -29.26 -3.33 15.62
C VAL A 753 -29.12 -3.07 14.12
N ALA A 754 -27.92 -2.68 13.71
CA ALA A 754 -27.58 -2.43 12.31
C ALA A 754 -27.10 -3.70 11.60
N ALA A 755 -26.21 -4.45 12.22
CA ALA A 755 -25.66 -5.69 11.66
C ALA A 755 -25.12 -6.60 12.76
N LEU A 756 -25.01 -7.89 12.45
CA LEU A 756 -24.38 -8.88 13.29
C LEU A 756 -23.29 -9.60 12.50
N ARG A 757 -22.08 -9.65 13.06
CA ARG A 757 -21.02 -10.56 12.63
C ARG A 757 -21.06 -11.77 13.56
N ILE A 758 -21.47 -12.92 13.02
CA ILE A 758 -21.55 -14.16 13.78
C ILE A 758 -20.15 -14.76 13.88
N SER A 759 -19.78 -15.30 15.05
CA SER A 759 -18.58 -16.12 15.17
C SER A 759 -18.77 -17.40 14.37
N GLY A 760 -18.09 -17.48 13.23
CA GLY A 760 -18.11 -18.66 12.37
C GLY A 760 -17.46 -19.86 13.08
N GLY A 761 -17.89 -21.06 12.71
CA GLY A 761 -17.09 -22.27 12.96
C GLY A 761 -16.11 -22.47 11.80
N ASN A 762 -15.09 -23.31 12.00
CA ASN A 762 -14.28 -23.85 10.90
C ASN A 762 -15.14 -24.80 10.04
N ALA A 763 -16.19 -24.28 9.39
CA ALA A 763 -16.93 -25.03 8.39
C ALA A 763 -15.97 -25.34 7.24
N GLU A 764 -15.81 -26.62 6.92
CA GLU A 764 -14.98 -26.99 5.77
C GLU A 764 -15.58 -26.35 4.50
N PRO A 765 -14.77 -25.67 3.68
CA PRO A 765 -15.24 -25.10 2.42
C PRO A 765 -15.84 -26.22 1.56
N THR A 766 -17.10 -26.11 1.20
CA THR A 766 -17.69 -27.00 0.20
C THR A 766 -17.23 -26.56 -1.18
N GLU A 767 -16.69 -27.48 -1.99
CA GLU A 767 -16.34 -27.17 -3.39
C GLU A 767 -17.62 -26.90 -4.18
N ALA A 768 -17.88 -25.62 -4.46
CA ALA A 768 -18.99 -25.18 -5.29
C ALA A 768 -18.82 -25.66 -6.74
N THR A 769 -19.89 -26.17 -7.32
CA THR A 769 -19.92 -26.63 -8.72
C THR A 769 -20.42 -25.54 -9.66
N CYS A 770 -21.13 -24.53 -9.15
CA CYS A 770 -21.60 -23.39 -9.91
C CYS A 770 -21.82 -22.13 -9.07
N LEU A 771 -21.84 -20.98 -9.73
CA LEU A 771 -22.32 -19.72 -9.17
C LEU A 771 -23.74 -19.42 -9.68
N VAL A 772 -24.62 -19.03 -8.76
CA VAL A 772 -26.01 -18.68 -9.04
C VAL A 772 -26.28 -17.25 -8.59
N GLY A 773 -26.54 -16.36 -9.54
CA GLY A 773 -26.89 -14.97 -9.27
C GLY A 773 -28.35 -14.66 -9.55
N LEU A 774 -28.96 -13.81 -8.73
CA LEU A 774 -30.37 -13.45 -8.83
C LEU A 774 -30.56 -11.96 -9.15
N ALA A 775 -31.73 -11.59 -9.65
CA ALA A 775 -32.08 -10.24 -10.06
C ALA A 775 -32.11 -9.22 -8.90
N ASP A 776 -32.26 -9.70 -7.66
CA ASP A 776 -32.17 -8.89 -6.44
C ASP A 776 -30.71 -8.59 -6.01
N GLY A 777 -29.74 -9.19 -6.71
CA GLY A 777 -28.31 -9.07 -6.47
C GLY A 777 -27.72 -10.14 -5.54
N SER A 778 -28.50 -11.14 -5.14
CA SER A 778 -27.97 -12.35 -4.49
C SER A 778 -26.95 -13.04 -5.41
N LEU A 779 -25.91 -13.64 -4.81
CA LEU A 779 -24.89 -14.44 -5.51
C LEU A 779 -24.49 -15.58 -4.59
N LEU A 780 -24.75 -16.82 -5.02
CA LEU A 780 -24.55 -18.02 -4.21
C LEU A 780 -23.49 -18.90 -4.86
N GLN A 781 -22.54 -19.37 -4.04
CA GLN A 781 -21.69 -20.50 -4.36
C GLN A 781 -22.49 -21.78 -4.09
N ALA A 782 -22.80 -22.50 -5.16
CA ALA A 782 -23.76 -23.59 -5.12
C ALA A 782 -23.10 -24.94 -5.44
N ASP A 783 -23.42 -25.93 -4.61
CA ASP A 783 -22.99 -27.32 -4.75
C ASP A 783 -23.75 -28.03 -5.89
N GLU A 784 -25.01 -27.63 -6.08
CA GLU A 784 -25.89 -28.10 -7.14
C GLU A 784 -26.89 -27.00 -7.50
N LEU A 785 -27.32 -26.97 -8.75
CA LEU A 785 -28.43 -26.14 -9.22
C LEU A 785 -29.28 -26.99 -10.16
N THR A 786 -30.60 -26.94 -9.96
CA THR A 786 -31.59 -27.48 -10.88
C THR A 786 -32.59 -26.39 -11.24
N VAL A 787 -32.77 -26.14 -12.53
CA VAL A 787 -33.76 -25.25 -13.13
C VAL A 787 -34.72 -26.10 -13.94
N ALA A 788 -35.98 -26.13 -13.52
CA ALA A 788 -37.03 -26.88 -14.20
C ALA A 788 -38.38 -26.17 -14.07
N ASN A 789 -39.15 -26.21 -15.16
CA ASN A 789 -40.42 -25.47 -15.29
C ASN A 789 -40.20 -23.96 -15.10
N ASP A 790 -40.79 -23.36 -14.07
CA ASP A 790 -40.68 -21.94 -13.73
C ASP A 790 -39.92 -21.71 -12.41
N SER A 791 -39.18 -22.71 -11.93
CA SER A 791 -38.50 -22.67 -10.62
C SER A 791 -37.06 -23.14 -10.70
N PHE A 792 -36.24 -22.67 -9.76
CA PHE A 792 -34.92 -23.21 -9.49
C PHE A 792 -34.83 -23.71 -8.05
N THR A 793 -33.96 -24.69 -7.84
CA THR A 793 -33.53 -25.19 -6.52
C THR A 793 -32.02 -25.30 -6.55
N THR A 794 -31.36 -24.82 -5.50
CA THR A 794 -29.90 -24.88 -5.37
C THR A 794 -29.52 -25.12 -3.92
N LYS A 795 -28.39 -25.79 -3.68
CA LYS A 795 -27.81 -25.91 -2.34
C LYS A 795 -26.57 -25.06 -2.24
N ALA A 796 -26.50 -24.22 -1.22
CA ALA A 796 -25.36 -23.35 -0.94
C ALA A 796 -25.07 -23.38 0.55
N SER A 797 -23.82 -23.67 0.93
CA SER A 797 -23.37 -23.67 2.33
C SER A 797 -24.30 -24.46 3.27
N GLY A 798 -24.75 -25.65 2.83
CA GLY A 798 -25.62 -26.54 3.60
C GLY A 798 -27.10 -26.16 3.64
N ALA A 799 -27.51 -25.07 3.00
CA ALA A 799 -28.90 -24.64 2.91
C ALA A 799 -29.49 -24.87 1.51
N GLU A 800 -30.76 -25.29 1.46
CA GLU A 800 -31.51 -25.37 0.20
C GLU A 800 -32.22 -24.03 -0.07
N VAL A 801 -31.90 -23.41 -1.20
CA VAL A 801 -32.50 -22.16 -1.67
C VAL A 801 -33.35 -22.45 -2.89
N THR A 802 -34.62 -22.04 -2.83
CA THR A 802 -35.58 -22.20 -3.93
C THR A 802 -36.13 -20.85 -4.37
N GLY A 803 -36.52 -20.74 -5.64
CA GLY A 803 -37.11 -19.52 -6.19
C GLY A 803 -37.69 -19.68 -7.58
N GLU A 804 -38.22 -18.58 -8.12
CA GLU A 804 -38.73 -18.53 -9.49
C GLU A 804 -37.55 -18.45 -10.48
N ALA A 805 -37.55 -19.25 -11.54
CA ALA A 805 -36.50 -19.26 -12.56
C ALA A 805 -36.34 -17.89 -13.24
N ALA A 806 -37.43 -17.12 -13.35
CA ALA A 806 -37.43 -15.75 -13.87
C ALA A 806 -36.56 -14.76 -13.08
N THR A 807 -36.17 -15.11 -11.85
CA THR A 807 -35.30 -14.28 -11.00
C THR A 807 -33.82 -14.56 -11.20
N LEU A 808 -33.45 -15.60 -11.96
CA LEU A 808 -32.06 -15.91 -12.28
C LEU A 808 -31.48 -14.80 -13.17
N ALA A 809 -30.30 -14.32 -12.78
CA ALA A 809 -29.54 -13.32 -13.52
C ALA A 809 -28.16 -13.83 -13.95
N LEU A 810 -27.60 -14.83 -13.23
CA LEU A 810 -26.34 -15.49 -13.56
C LEU A 810 -26.44 -16.98 -13.27
N ILE A 811 -25.96 -17.79 -14.21
CA ILE A 811 -25.58 -19.18 -13.98
C ILE A 811 -24.19 -19.38 -14.56
N GLN A 812 -23.22 -19.74 -13.73
CA GLN A 812 -21.82 -19.90 -14.13
C GLN A 812 -21.25 -21.20 -13.56
N PRO A 813 -21.17 -22.28 -14.38
CA PRO A 813 -20.54 -23.52 -13.96
C PRO A 813 -19.06 -23.33 -13.65
N LEU A 814 -18.59 -23.94 -12.56
CA LEU A 814 -17.17 -23.91 -12.17
C LEU A 814 -16.46 -25.23 -12.54
N ALA A 815 -17.19 -26.33 -12.71
CA ALA A 815 -16.64 -27.66 -13.03
C ALA A 815 -16.57 -27.97 -14.55
N SER A 816 -16.78 -27.00 -15.45
CA SER A 816 -17.09 -27.23 -16.88
C SER A 816 -15.88 -27.39 -17.82
N GLY A 817 -14.73 -27.88 -17.34
CA GLY A 817 -13.50 -27.99 -18.16
C GLY A 817 -12.82 -26.64 -18.47
N VAL A 818 -13.28 -25.57 -17.80
CA VAL A 818 -12.67 -24.25 -17.74
C VAL A 818 -11.94 -24.13 -16.40
N ARG A 819 -10.83 -23.39 -16.36
CA ARG A 819 -10.14 -23.02 -15.13
C ARG A 819 -9.97 -21.52 -15.09
N TYR A 820 -10.54 -20.87 -14.08
CA TYR A 820 -10.38 -19.44 -13.86
C TYR A 820 -9.00 -19.17 -13.27
N LEU A 821 -8.32 -18.15 -13.74
CA LEU A 821 -7.02 -17.75 -13.18
C LEU A 821 -7.14 -17.28 -11.72
N SER A 822 -8.32 -16.82 -11.30
CA SER A 822 -8.59 -16.47 -9.90
C SER A 822 -8.65 -17.67 -8.96
N ASP A 823 -8.86 -18.89 -9.46
CA ASP A 823 -8.80 -20.12 -8.67
C ASP A 823 -7.39 -20.71 -8.57
N LEU A 824 -6.44 -20.16 -9.34
CA LEU A 824 -5.06 -20.65 -9.43
C LEU A 824 -4.12 -19.78 -8.60
N GLU A 825 -3.09 -20.41 -8.03
CA GLU A 825 -1.99 -19.69 -7.40
C GLU A 825 -0.99 -19.22 -8.49
N PRO A 826 -0.71 -17.91 -8.59
CA PRO A 826 0.32 -17.42 -9.50
C PRO A 826 1.69 -17.86 -9.02
N VAL A 827 2.60 -18.09 -9.96
CA VAL A 827 4.01 -18.41 -9.66
C VAL A 827 4.82 -17.16 -9.33
N ASP A 828 4.36 -16.00 -9.79
CA ASP A 828 5.00 -14.71 -9.52
C ASP A 828 3.99 -13.56 -9.66
N TYR A 829 4.12 -12.58 -8.78
CA TYR A 829 3.47 -11.28 -8.90
C TYR A 829 4.49 -10.17 -8.66
N ARG A 830 4.52 -9.18 -9.54
CA ARG A 830 5.37 -8.01 -9.38
C ARG A 830 4.57 -6.76 -9.71
N HIS A 831 4.60 -5.78 -8.82
CA HIS A 831 4.05 -4.46 -9.05
C HIS A 831 5.13 -3.42 -8.80
N THR A 832 5.28 -2.47 -9.71
CA THR A 832 6.24 -1.37 -9.60
C THR A 832 5.47 -0.08 -9.31
N PRO A 833 5.28 0.26 -8.03
CA PRO A 833 4.39 1.34 -7.64
C PRO A 833 4.89 2.71 -8.16
N TYR A 834 3.98 3.53 -8.68
CA TYR A 834 4.29 4.89 -9.14
C TYR A 834 4.49 5.89 -7.97
N LEU A 835 3.86 5.60 -6.83
CA LEU A 835 4.04 6.17 -5.50
C LEU A 835 4.24 5.00 -4.54
N ASP A 836 5.12 5.05 -3.53
CA ASP A 836 5.48 3.99 -2.55
C ASP A 836 4.36 3.12 -1.90
N LEU A 837 3.09 3.28 -2.29
CA LEU A 837 2.01 2.38 -2.00
C LEU A 837 2.05 1.13 -2.91
N PRO A 838 2.41 -0.07 -2.39
CA PRO A 838 2.24 -1.30 -3.14
C PRO A 838 0.75 -1.65 -3.27
N TRP A 839 0.33 -2.01 -4.48
CA TRP A 839 -0.98 -2.57 -4.74
C TRP A 839 -0.86 -4.09 -4.87
N PRO A 840 -1.47 -4.89 -3.98
CA PRO A 840 -1.64 -6.32 -4.25
C PRO A 840 -2.72 -6.51 -5.32
N TYR A 841 -2.62 -7.59 -6.10
CA TYR A 841 -3.73 -8.01 -6.96
C TYR A 841 -4.85 -8.62 -6.11
N THR A 842 -6.08 -8.59 -6.61
CA THR A 842 -7.24 -9.22 -5.97
C THR A 842 -7.87 -10.26 -6.88
N ARG A 843 -8.46 -11.29 -6.28
CA ARG A 843 -9.17 -12.39 -6.94
C ARG A 843 -10.67 -12.21 -6.70
N ASP A 844 -11.47 -12.34 -7.76
CA ASP A 844 -12.94 -12.30 -7.72
C ASP A 844 -13.55 -11.04 -7.06
N GLY A 845 -12.76 -9.97 -6.99
CA GLY A 845 -13.13 -8.69 -6.40
C GLY A 845 -12.22 -7.56 -6.87
N GLY A 846 -12.68 -6.31 -6.73
CA GLY A 846 -11.91 -5.12 -7.11
C GLY A 846 -10.79 -4.79 -6.11
N LEU A 847 -9.78 -4.04 -6.57
CA LEU A 847 -8.59 -3.66 -5.78
C LEU A 847 -8.91 -2.86 -4.50
N ARG A 848 -10.02 -2.11 -4.52
CA ARG A 848 -10.47 -1.26 -3.41
C ARG A 848 -11.55 -1.93 -2.57
N GLY A 849 -11.73 -3.24 -2.74
CA GLY A 849 -12.85 -3.98 -2.21
C GLY A 849 -14.10 -3.83 -3.09
N GLY A 850 -15.01 -4.80 -2.96
CA GLY A 850 -16.24 -4.84 -3.75
C GLY A 850 -16.13 -5.65 -5.03
N PRO A 851 -17.19 -5.63 -5.85
CA PRO A 851 -17.31 -6.49 -7.02
C PRO A 851 -16.44 -6.01 -8.19
N LEU A 852 -16.14 -6.94 -9.11
CA LEU A 852 -15.50 -6.64 -10.40
C LEU A 852 -16.53 -5.94 -11.31
N VAL A 853 -16.45 -4.61 -11.41
CA VAL A 853 -17.35 -3.78 -12.22
C VAL A 853 -16.51 -2.82 -13.06
N GLY A 854 -16.69 -2.88 -14.37
CA GLY A 854 -15.94 -2.03 -15.31
C GLY A 854 -16.41 -2.22 -16.74
N GLY A 855 -16.40 -1.14 -17.52
CA GLY A 855 -16.70 -1.19 -18.96
C GLY A 855 -18.09 -1.73 -19.30
N GLY A 856 -19.08 -1.40 -18.46
CA GLY A 856 -20.47 -1.85 -18.60
C GLY A 856 -20.69 -3.32 -18.21
N ARG A 857 -19.70 -3.95 -17.58
CA ARG A 857 -19.73 -5.36 -17.19
C ARG A 857 -19.60 -5.54 -15.69
N ARG A 858 -20.25 -6.57 -15.18
CA ARG A 858 -20.08 -7.07 -13.81
C ARG A 858 -19.73 -8.54 -13.88
N ALA A 859 -18.63 -8.94 -13.26
CA ALA A 859 -18.17 -10.34 -13.27
C ALA A 859 -18.13 -10.91 -11.85
N ALA A 860 -18.39 -12.21 -11.72
CA ALA A 860 -18.17 -12.93 -10.47
C ALA A 860 -16.75 -13.50 -10.37
N LYS A 861 -16.14 -13.83 -11.51
CA LYS A 861 -14.77 -14.35 -11.58
C LYS A 861 -13.86 -13.38 -12.30
N GLY A 862 -12.60 -13.30 -11.84
CA GLY A 862 -11.58 -12.53 -12.52
C GLY A 862 -10.48 -12.00 -11.61
N ILE A 863 -9.58 -11.23 -12.21
CA ILE A 863 -8.41 -10.65 -11.53
C ILE A 863 -8.46 -9.13 -11.65
N ALA A 864 -8.21 -8.42 -10.54
CA ALA A 864 -7.94 -6.99 -10.59
C ALA A 864 -6.47 -6.70 -10.25
N MET A 865 -5.86 -5.78 -10.99
CA MET A 865 -4.45 -5.40 -10.88
C MET A 865 -4.32 -3.89 -11.07
N HIS A 866 -3.42 -3.23 -10.33
CA HIS A 866 -3.07 -1.84 -10.64
C HIS A 866 -2.14 -1.79 -11.85
N THR A 867 -2.00 -0.62 -12.49
CA THR A 867 -0.98 -0.40 -13.52
C THR A 867 0.44 -0.62 -13.02
N ALA A 868 1.36 -0.86 -13.97
CA ALA A 868 2.73 -1.29 -13.72
C ALA A 868 2.85 -2.60 -12.93
N ALA A 869 1.96 -3.56 -13.21
CA ALA A 869 1.94 -4.88 -12.59
C ALA A 869 2.08 -6.03 -13.60
N ARG A 870 2.66 -7.13 -13.14
CA ARG A 870 2.77 -8.42 -13.83
C ARG A 870 2.28 -9.52 -12.91
N LEU A 871 1.47 -10.42 -13.45
CA LEU A 871 1.03 -11.65 -12.79
C LEU A 871 1.33 -12.85 -13.71
N VAL A 872 2.00 -13.89 -13.20
CA VAL A 872 2.47 -15.03 -13.99
C VAL A 872 1.87 -16.34 -13.48
N TYR A 873 1.38 -17.16 -14.41
CA TYR A 873 0.82 -18.48 -14.15
C TYR A 873 1.57 -19.54 -14.95
N ARG A 874 1.94 -20.64 -14.29
CA ARG A 874 2.54 -21.80 -14.98
C ARG A 874 1.46 -22.61 -15.67
N LEU A 875 1.72 -23.02 -16.90
CA LEU A 875 0.85 -23.88 -17.67
C LEU A 875 1.37 -25.32 -17.57
N ASP A 876 0.48 -26.26 -17.24
CA ASP A 876 0.78 -27.69 -17.20
C ASP A 876 0.67 -28.37 -18.59
N GLY A 877 0.47 -27.58 -19.65
CA GLY A 877 0.31 -28.02 -21.03
C GLY A 877 -1.10 -28.50 -21.40
N SER A 878 -2.05 -28.52 -20.46
CA SER A 878 -3.43 -28.92 -20.74
C SER A 878 -4.36 -27.79 -21.21
N PRO A 879 -4.25 -26.53 -20.75
CA PRO A 879 -4.99 -25.40 -21.34
C PRO A 879 -4.51 -25.12 -22.77
N GLN A 880 -5.47 -24.91 -23.68
CA GLN A 880 -5.18 -24.58 -25.10
C GLN A 880 -5.44 -23.11 -25.41
N ARG A 881 -6.29 -22.44 -24.63
CA ARG A 881 -6.78 -21.08 -24.88
C ARG A 881 -6.86 -20.31 -23.57
N PHE A 882 -6.55 -19.02 -23.62
CA PHE A 882 -6.85 -18.05 -22.56
C PHE A 882 -7.88 -17.06 -23.09
N GLN A 883 -8.96 -16.86 -22.35
CA GLN A 883 -10.03 -15.94 -22.71
C GLN A 883 -10.36 -15.08 -21.49
N ALA A 884 -10.59 -13.79 -21.72
CA ALA A 884 -11.03 -12.86 -20.69
C ALA A 884 -11.70 -11.65 -21.35
N GLU A 885 -12.26 -10.76 -20.54
CA GLU A 885 -12.65 -9.42 -20.96
C GLU A 885 -11.90 -8.37 -20.16
N ILE A 886 -11.18 -7.51 -20.87
CA ILE A 886 -10.40 -6.45 -20.27
C ILE A 886 -11.24 -5.18 -20.13
N ALA A 887 -11.17 -4.54 -18.98
CA ALA A 887 -11.84 -3.28 -18.69
C ALA A 887 -11.06 -2.49 -17.63
N VAL A 888 -11.26 -1.19 -17.58
CA VAL A 888 -10.84 -0.39 -16.41
C VAL A 888 -12.02 -0.36 -15.43
N ALA A 889 -11.73 -0.47 -14.13
CA ALA A 889 -12.77 -0.47 -13.12
C ALA A 889 -13.63 0.80 -13.21
N ASP A 890 -14.94 0.62 -13.06
CA ASP A 890 -15.84 1.74 -13.00
C ASP A 890 -15.54 2.55 -11.72
N PRO A 891 -15.50 3.88 -11.83
CA PRO A 891 -15.26 4.71 -10.67
C PRO A 891 -16.41 4.58 -9.69
N GLU A 892 -16.11 4.87 -8.42
CA GLU A 892 -17.17 4.93 -7.42
C GLU A 892 -18.24 5.96 -7.82
N PRO A 893 -19.53 5.68 -7.54
CA PRO A 893 -20.61 6.60 -7.87
C PRO A 893 -20.34 8.02 -7.35
N GLY A 894 -20.26 9.00 -8.27
CA GLY A 894 -19.99 10.41 -7.95
C GLY A 894 -18.53 10.85 -8.09
N ALA A 895 -17.60 9.93 -8.33
CA ALA A 895 -16.21 10.27 -8.66
C ALA A 895 -16.05 10.65 -10.14
N ALA A 896 -15.46 11.81 -10.41
CA ALA A 896 -14.95 12.15 -11.73
C ALA A 896 -13.59 11.47 -11.90
N ALA A 897 -13.57 10.28 -12.49
CA ALA A 897 -12.31 9.59 -12.77
C ALA A 897 -12.04 9.54 -14.27
N THR A 898 -10.83 9.95 -14.64
CA THR A 898 -10.17 9.58 -15.88
C THR A 898 -9.12 8.55 -15.49
N GLY A 899 -9.21 7.34 -16.04
CA GLY A 899 -8.23 6.27 -15.85
C GLY A 899 -8.03 5.56 -17.19
N SER A 900 -6.81 5.12 -17.45
CA SER A 900 -6.39 4.51 -18.68
C SER A 900 -5.29 3.48 -18.45
N VAL A 901 -5.46 2.29 -19.00
CA VAL A 901 -4.57 1.16 -18.73
C VAL A 901 -4.19 0.44 -20.01
N SER A 902 -2.91 0.07 -20.15
CA SER A 902 -2.41 -0.78 -21.23
C SER A 902 -2.36 -2.24 -20.78
N PHE A 903 -3.19 -3.09 -21.40
CA PHE A 903 -3.23 -4.54 -21.19
C PHE A 903 -2.33 -5.26 -22.20
N ARG A 904 -1.41 -6.08 -21.71
CA ARG A 904 -0.53 -6.94 -22.53
C ARG A 904 -0.51 -8.36 -21.99
N VAL A 905 -0.41 -9.31 -22.90
CA VAL A 905 -0.28 -10.73 -22.58
C VAL A 905 1.03 -11.23 -23.17
N TYR A 906 1.80 -11.95 -22.37
CA TYR A 906 3.02 -12.61 -22.81
C TYR A 906 2.93 -14.11 -22.55
N LEU A 907 3.53 -14.90 -23.43
CA LEU A 907 3.69 -16.33 -23.26
C LEU A 907 5.17 -16.65 -23.04
N VAL A 908 5.46 -17.60 -22.16
CA VAL A 908 6.83 -18.11 -21.99
C VAL A 908 7.04 -19.28 -22.95
N MET A 909 7.86 -19.02 -23.98
CA MET A 909 8.26 -19.99 -25.00
C MET A 909 9.79 -20.05 -25.02
N ASP A 910 10.38 -21.25 -25.02
CA ASP A 910 11.84 -21.43 -25.14
C ASP A 910 12.67 -20.57 -24.16
N GLY A 911 12.19 -20.38 -22.93
CA GLY A 911 12.88 -19.60 -21.91
C GLY A 911 12.75 -18.07 -22.04
N LYS A 912 11.82 -17.57 -22.86
CA LYS A 912 11.64 -16.13 -23.12
C LYS A 912 10.17 -15.72 -23.07
N PHE A 913 9.93 -14.47 -22.68
CA PHE A 913 8.62 -13.84 -22.82
C PHE A 913 8.41 -13.38 -24.26
N GLU A 914 7.44 -13.96 -24.94
CA GLU A 914 7.02 -13.58 -26.29
C GLU A 914 5.65 -12.88 -26.21
N PRO A 915 5.50 -11.68 -26.81
CA PRO A 915 4.23 -10.95 -26.77
C PRO A 915 3.14 -11.72 -27.54
N ALA A 916 2.00 -11.95 -26.90
CA ALA A 916 0.84 -12.63 -27.48
C ALA A 916 -0.17 -11.64 -28.09
N ASN A 917 -0.06 -10.35 -27.79
CA ASN A 917 -0.85 -9.28 -28.38
C ASN A 917 0.00 -8.00 -28.58
N GLU A 918 -0.50 -7.04 -29.37
CA GLU A 918 0.15 -5.74 -29.59
C GLU A 918 -0.05 -4.75 -28.43
N GLY A 919 -0.81 -5.13 -27.40
CA GLY A 919 -1.25 -4.27 -26.31
C GLY A 919 -2.58 -3.56 -26.58
N TYR A 920 -3.43 -3.47 -25.57
CA TYR A 920 -4.73 -2.80 -25.65
C TYR A 920 -4.81 -1.69 -24.62
N VAL A 921 -5.02 -0.45 -25.06
CA VAL A 921 -5.28 0.66 -24.14
C VAL A 921 -6.79 0.76 -23.92
N MET A 922 -7.22 0.55 -22.68
CA MET A 922 -8.61 0.69 -22.24
C MET A 922 -8.73 1.94 -21.36
N ARG A 923 -9.89 2.60 -21.39
CA ARG A 923 -10.18 3.76 -20.53
C ARG A 923 -11.41 3.53 -19.67
N VAL A 924 -11.51 4.26 -18.56
CA VAL A 924 -12.73 4.30 -17.74
C VAL A 924 -13.94 4.65 -18.63
N GLY A 925 -15.00 3.84 -18.52
CA GLY A 925 -16.23 3.98 -19.30
C GLY A 925 -16.19 3.40 -20.73
N GLU A 926 -15.03 2.93 -21.21
CA GLU A 926 -14.94 2.17 -22.45
C GLU A 926 -15.54 0.77 -22.25
N ALA A 927 -16.33 0.30 -23.21
CA ALA A 927 -16.95 -1.03 -23.12
C ALA A 927 -15.87 -2.12 -22.99
N ALA A 928 -16.12 -3.10 -22.12
CA ALA A 928 -15.19 -4.21 -21.90
C ALA A 928 -14.86 -4.92 -23.22
N ARG A 929 -13.59 -5.27 -23.40
CA ARG A 929 -13.07 -5.82 -24.65
C ARG A 929 -12.72 -7.30 -24.48
N PRO A 930 -13.25 -8.22 -25.30
CA PRO A 930 -12.84 -9.61 -25.26
C PRO A 930 -11.42 -9.80 -25.78
N ILE A 931 -10.69 -10.69 -25.12
CA ILE A 931 -9.39 -11.19 -25.54
C ILE A 931 -9.43 -12.72 -25.64
N ASP A 932 -8.70 -13.25 -26.63
CA ASP A 932 -8.63 -14.67 -26.92
C ASP A 932 -7.22 -15.00 -27.42
N ILE A 933 -6.47 -15.77 -26.64
CA ILE A 933 -5.05 -16.05 -26.83
C ILE A 933 -4.82 -17.56 -26.91
N ASP A 934 -4.13 -18.01 -27.94
CA ASP A 934 -3.67 -19.40 -28.08
C ASP A 934 -2.52 -19.68 -27.11
N LEU A 935 -2.65 -20.71 -26.28
CA LEU A 935 -1.64 -21.13 -25.30
C LEU A 935 -0.80 -22.32 -25.78
N THR A 936 -1.03 -22.80 -27.00
CA THR A 936 -0.40 -24.02 -27.51
C THR A 936 1.13 -23.93 -27.46
N GLY A 937 1.75 -24.82 -26.70
CA GLY A 937 3.21 -24.91 -26.56
C GLY A 937 3.82 -23.95 -25.52
N ALA A 938 3.02 -23.10 -24.87
CA ALA A 938 3.50 -22.18 -23.84
C ALA A 938 3.72 -22.88 -22.50
N ALA A 939 4.83 -22.54 -21.83
CA ALA A 939 5.15 -23.03 -20.49
C ALA A 939 4.52 -22.18 -19.37
N ALA A 940 4.24 -20.90 -19.65
CA ALA A 940 3.58 -20.00 -18.72
C ALA A 940 2.84 -18.88 -19.47
N LEU A 941 1.83 -18.31 -18.80
CA LEU A 941 1.05 -17.14 -19.21
C LEU A 941 1.40 -15.99 -18.26
N ALA A 942 1.67 -14.79 -18.81
CA ALA A 942 1.87 -13.58 -18.03
C ALA A 942 0.91 -12.48 -18.46
N LEU A 943 0.14 -11.99 -17.48
CA LEU A 943 -0.73 -10.83 -17.60
C LEU A 943 0.06 -9.59 -17.17
N VAL A 944 0.18 -8.61 -18.05
CA VAL A 944 0.93 -7.38 -17.80
C VAL A 944 -0.01 -6.20 -17.99
N VAL A 945 0.04 -5.29 -17.03
CA VAL A 945 -0.75 -4.07 -16.97
C VAL A 945 0.24 -2.92 -16.85
N ASP A 946 0.25 -2.00 -17.81
CA ASP A 946 1.20 -0.88 -17.87
C ASP A 946 0.46 0.46 -18.03
N PHE A 947 1.16 1.57 -17.81
CA PHE A 947 0.61 2.92 -17.91
C PHE A 947 0.12 3.22 -19.34
N ALA A 948 -0.94 4.02 -19.45
CA ALA A 948 -1.41 4.56 -20.73
C ALA A 948 -1.36 6.10 -20.77
N ASP A 949 -2.50 6.78 -20.89
CA ASP A 949 -2.57 8.23 -21.17
C ASP A 949 -2.40 9.08 -19.89
N ASP A 950 -2.96 8.62 -18.76
CA ASP A 950 -3.14 9.41 -17.53
C ASP A 950 -2.24 9.00 -16.34
N GLY A 951 -1.27 8.11 -16.56
CA GLY A 951 -0.31 7.70 -15.52
C GLY A 951 -0.82 6.54 -14.66
N ASP A 952 -1.01 6.78 -13.35
CA ASP A 952 -1.35 5.78 -12.31
C ASP A 952 -2.65 6.15 -11.55
N ALA A 953 -3.48 7.04 -12.12
CA ALA A 953 -4.64 7.61 -11.45
C ALA A 953 -5.91 6.82 -11.80
N VAL A 954 -6.44 6.07 -10.82
CA VAL A 954 -7.67 5.25 -10.99
C VAL A 954 -7.50 4.21 -12.10
N ASP A 955 -6.31 3.63 -12.17
CA ASP A 955 -5.87 2.69 -13.19
C ASP A 955 -6.01 1.24 -12.73
N ASP A 956 -7.16 0.95 -12.13
CA ASP A 956 -7.51 -0.36 -11.63
C ASP A 956 -7.96 -1.22 -12.83
N ALA A 957 -7.04 -2.07 -13.31
CA ALA A 957 -7.25 -2.96 -14.45
C ALA A 957 -8.03 -4.21 -14.04
N LEU A 958 -9.06 -4.56 -14.81
CA LEU A 958 -9.88 -5.74 -14.61
C LEU A 958 -9.68 -6.73 -15.76
N TRP A 959 -9.31 -7.96 -15.41
CA TRP A 959 -9.38 -9.13 -16.28
C TRP A 959 -10.61 -9.95 -15.86
N LEU A 960 -11.76 -9.62 -16.46
CA LEU A 960 -13.06 -10.20 -16.15
C LEU A 960 -13.19 -11.59 -16.79
N ASP A 961 -13.76 -12.56 -16.06
CA ASP A 961 -13.90 -13.96 -16.47
C ASP A 961 -12.57 -14.63 -16.90
N ALA A 962 -11.44 -14.15 -16.36
CA ALA A 962 -10.08 -14.57 -16.72
C ALA A 962 -9.66 -15.93 -16.19
#